data_AF-A0A8F0D5F8-F1
#
_entry.id   AF-A0A8F0D5F8-F1
#
_cell.length_a   1.000
_cell.length_b   1.000
_cell.length_c   1.000
_cell.angle_alpha   90.00
_cell.angle_beta   90.00
_cell.angle_gamma   90.00
#
_symmetry.space_group_name_H-M   'P 1'
#
loop_
_entity.id
_entity.type
_entity.pdbx_description
1 polymer ?
#
loop_
_entity_poly.entity_id
_entity_poly.type
_entity_poly.pdbx_seq_one_letter_code
_entity_poly.pdbx_strand_id
1 'polypeptide(L)'
;MSWDDGKHTKVNRIQLTFDDVIRSIEVEYEGTNLQSQRRGSAGTKSDGFTLSTDEYITHVSGYYRTTFSGDVITALTFKTNKKTYGPYGNKTQNYFSVDAPTGNQIAGFLGTSDNALSSIDVHFAPIPPPGSIKPKPVDPGTGAGTGAGTGAGTGAGTGAGTGAGTGAGAGPGTGAGTGTGTGQGGGSTPVVPGKVGPLGGEGGKEFNDVGFEGVKKVTVGADDVSITYIKIEYVKDGKVEIREHGTPRGELKEFLVDYPIDSITAIGGTYKHIFSSDTTLIKSLYFTTSKGFTSPMFGENKGTEFELKGENGGKLLGFHGRGGDAIDAIGAYFDTGSSKGGAGGDFGKIGPLGGDKGEEFNDVGFDGVKKITVAADEYSVTYIKIEYVKDGKVEIREHGTNRGELKEFSVDYPKEYITAVGGSYNHIYNYDTTLITSLYFTTSKGFTSPLFGKKKGTDFNFQAENGGKLLGLHGRGGNAIDAIGAYFDTGSQGGGGGNTSKDGSKPDVPGKKGPLGGDKGEEFNDVGFEGVKKITVGADQYSVTYIKIEYVKNGKVETREHGTARGDLKEFSVDYPNEYITAVGGSYKHIFNYDTTLVKSLYFTTSKGFTSPMFGENKGTEFEFKGENGAKLIGFHGRGGNAIDAIGAYFDTGSSSKEGSKPDVPGKKGPLGGDKGEEFNDVGFEGVKKITVGADKYSVTYIKIDYVKNGKVETREHGTARGDLKEFSVDYPNENITAVGGTYKHIFNYDTTLIKSLYFTTSKGFTSPMFGENTGTEFEFKGENGAKLIGFHGRGGTAIDAIGAYFDTGSSSKDGSKPDVPGKKGPLGGDKGEEFNDVGFEGVKKITVGADKYSVTYIKIEYVKNGKVEIREHGTPRGDLKEFAVDYPKENITAVGGSYKHIFNYDTTLIKSLYFTTSKGFTSPMFGENNGTEFEFKGENGEKLIGFHGRGGNAIDAIGAYFDTGSKPVGPDSGDSSKSRPSIQKLDAQGSKGGNPWDEGGDHDAVTKIHIAVGRGFEQIRFDYLKNGQTKEGAAHGVKGARSSISTIEINHPNEYLLSVKGWSDSSNKIVGIQFITNTKTSDYYGFEKTPGEEATDILLEVKDKKIVGFHGSADTHLNSLGAYFAPITN
;
A
#
# COMPACT_ATOMS: atom_id res chain seq x y z
N MET A 1 14.40 28.35 18.21
CA MET A 1 14.38 28.96 16.86
C MET A 1 13.78 27.97 15.85
N SER A 2 13.08 28.45 14.82
CA SER A 2 12.64 27.63 13.68
C SER A 2 13.73 27.57 12.61
N TRP A 3 13.78 26.49 11.84
CA TRP A 3 14.71 26.28 10.74
C TRP A 3 14.06 25.42 9.64
N ASP A 4 14.50 25.62 8.41
CA ASP A 4 14.13 24.82 7.24
C ASP A 4 15.38 24.73 6.35
N ASP A 5 15.81 23.53 6.00
CA ASP A 5 16.93 23.32 5.07
C ASP A 5 16.46 23.42 3.60
N GLY A 6 15.15 23.33 3.35
CA GLY A 6 14.54 23.26 2.03
C GLY A 6 14.54 21.85 1.42
N LYS A 7 13.96 21.75 0.22
CA LYS A 7 13.88 20.52 -0.58
C LYS A 7 15.12 20.36 -1.47
N HIS A 8 15.84 19.26 -1.31
CA HIS A 8 17.03 18.92 -2.12
C HIS A 8 16.79 17.70 -3.01
N THR A 9 17.81 17.32 -3.77
CA THR A 9 17.79 16.11 -4.61
C THR A 9 17.82 14.83 -3.78
N LYS A 10 18.61 14.80 -2.69
CA LYS A 10 18.84 13.61 -1.85
C LYS A 10 19.56 13.99 -0.54
N VAL A 11 19.33 13.23 0.54
CA VAL A 11 20.17 13.26 1.77
C VAL A 11 21.39 12.34 1.60
N ASN A 12 22.59 12.84 1.88
CA ASN A 12 23.85 12.07 1.82
C ASN A 12 24.37 11.65 3.20
N ARG A 13 24.33 12.54 4.21
CA ARG A 13 24.72 12.21 5.59
C ARG A 13 23.76 12.86 6.60
N ILE A 14 23.46 12.16 7.67
CA ILE A 14 22.86 12.72 8.89
C ILE A 14 23.83 12.52 10.05
N GLN A 15 24.08 13.58 10.81
CA GLN A 15 24.78 13.54 12.09
C GLN A 15 23.84 14.06 13.19
N LEU A 16 23.81 13.37 14.32
CA LEU A 16 23.01 13.72 15.49
C LEU A 16 23.94 13.91 16.70
N THR A 17 23.55 14.81 17.60
CA THR A 17 24.09 14.81 18.97
C THR A 17 22.95 14.70 19.97
N PHE A 18 23.17 13.99 21.08
CA PHE A 18 22.12 13.65 22.04
C PHE A 18 22.66 13.35 23.45
N ASP A 19 21.77 13.47 24.45
CA ASP A 19 22.03 13.14 25.85
C ASP A 19 20.95 12.15 26.34
N ASP A 20 19.95 12.65 27.08
CA ASP A 20 18.64 12.04 27.31
C ASP A 20 17.57 12.53 26.32
N VAL A 21 17.90 13.59 25.56
CA VAL A 21 17.14 14.17 24.44
C VAL A 21 18.02 14.32 23.20
N ILE A 22 17.41 14.47 22.02
CA ILE A 22 18.13 14.90 20.80
C ILE A 22 18.50 16.38 20.98
N ARG A 23 19.81 16.66 20.97
CA ARG A 23 20.38 17.99 21.18
C ARG A 23 20.51 18.76 19.88
N SER A 24 20.93 18.08 18.82
CA SER A 24 20.93 18.63 17.47
C SER A 24 20.86 17.59 16.37
N ILE A 25 20.39 18.00 15.20
CA ILE A 25 20.58 17.33 13.91
C ILE A 25 21.44 18.20 12.98
N GLU A 26 22.24 17.58 12.13
CA GLU A 26 23.06 18.24 11.11
C GLU A 26 23.06 17.36 9.85
N VAL A 27 22.69 17.91 8.70
CA VAL A 27 22.41 17.13 7.46
C VAL A 27 23.27 17.64 6.30
N GLU A 28 23.76 16.73 5.47
CA GLU A 28 24.41 17.02 4.19
C GLU A 28 23.55 16.52 3.03
N TYR A 29 23.35 17.38 2.03
CA TYR A 29 22.47 17.15 0.88
C TYR A 29 23.24 17.09 -0.44
N GLU A 30 22.83 16.19 -1.33
CA GLU A 30 23.47 15.98 -2.62
C GLU A 30 23.26 17.16 -3.58
N GLY A 31 24.30 17.48 -4.37
CA GLY A 31 24.26 18.48 -5.43
C GLY A 31 24.35 19.94 -4.96
N THR A 32 24.44 20.21 -3.66
CA THR A 32 24.51 21.58 -3.12
C THR A 32 25.96 22.06 -2.86
N ASN A 33 26.11 23.38 -2.74
CA ASN A 33 27.30 24.04 -2.16
C ASN A 33 26.97 24.69 -0.80
N LEU A 34 25.89 24.24 -0.14
CA LEU A 34 25.55 24.66 1.22
C LEU A 34 26.48 23.95 2.21
N GLN A 35 27.01 24.68 3.17
CA GLN A 35 27.64 24.06 4.34
C GLN A 35 26.55 23.42 5.20
N SER A 36 26.81 22.23 5.76
CA SER A 36 25.93 21.65 6.77
C SER A 36 25.80 22.60 7.96
N GLN A 37 24.59 22.77 8.47
CA GLN A 37 24.34 23.62 9.63
C GLN A 37 23.69 22.79 10.73
N ARG A 38 24.30 22.85 11.92
CA ARG A 38 23.78 22.19 13.11
C ARG A 38 22.51 22.89 13.60
N ARG A 39 21.45 22.12 13.77
CA ARG A 39 20.12 22.55 14.21
C ARG A 39 19.93 22.15 15.68
N GLY A 40 20.30 23.04 16.59
CA GLY A 40 20.30 22.83 18.04
C GLY A 40 21.70 22.90 18.68
N SER A 41 21.83 22.57 19.96
CA SER A 41 23.10 22.60 20.69
C SER A 41 23.90 21.30 20.56
N ALA A 42 25.18 21.32 20.94
CA ALA A 42 25.97 20.08 21.03
C ALA A 42 25.61 19.27 22.29
N GLY A 43 25.26 18.00 22.12
CA GLY A 43 25.17 17.01 23.18
C GLY A 43 26.51 16.33 23.51
N THR A 44 26.52 15.53 24.57
CA THR A 44 27.70 14.76 25.01
C THR A 44 27.97 13.52 24.18
N LYS A 45 26.93 12.94 23.55
CA LYS A 45 27.05 11.85 22.57
C LYS A 45 26.83 12.38 21.16
N SER A 46 27.49 11.76 20.19
CA SER A 46 27.37 12.06 18.76
C SER A 46 27.37 10.75 17.98
N ASP A 47 26.41 10.59 17.06
CA ASP A 47 26.30 9.41 16.19
C ASP A 47 25.56 9.81 14.89
N GLY A 48 25.66 9.01 13.84
CA GLY A 48 25.14 9.37 12.52
C GLY A 48 25.36 8.31 11.45
N PHE A 49 25.02 8.65 10.22
CA PHE A 49 25.18 7.75 9.08
C PHE A 49 25.32 8.48 7.75
N THR A 50 26.12 7.89 6.86
CA THR A 50 26.21 8.24 5.44
C THR A 50 25.44 7.19 4.62
N LEU A 51 24.73 7.62 3.58
CA LEU A 51 23.98 6.75 2.68
C LEU A 51 24.81 6.38 1.44
N SER A 52 24.62 5.16 0.94
CA SER A 52 25.16 4.74 -0.36
C SER A 52 24.43 5.43 -1.52
N THR A 53 25.03 5.47 -2.72
CA THR A 53 24.51 6.25 -3.86
C THR A 53 23.08 5.84 -4.27
N ASP A 54 22.74 4.57 -4.13
CA ASP A 54 21.45 3.94 -4.38
C ASP A 54 20.57 3.78 -3.12
N GLU A 55 21.00 4.30 -1.97
CA GLU A 55 20.27 4.28 -0.71
C GLU A 55 19.67 5.65 -0.37
N TYR A 56 18.39 5.69 0.00
CA TYR A 56 17.63 6.90 0.29
C TYR A 56 16.66 6.69 1.47
N ILE A 57 16.30 7.77 2.15
CA ILE A 57 15.40 7.72 3.32
C ILE A 57 13.96 7.57 2.85
N THR A 58 13.28 6.56 3.39
CA THR A 58 11.87 6.22 3.07
C THR A 58 10.91 6.56 4.20
N HIS A 59 11.38 6.57 5.44
CA HIS A 59 10.57 6.82 6.63
C HIS A 59 11.45 7.41 7.74
N VAL A 60 10.89 8.32 8.53
CA VAL A 60 11.47 8.83 9.77
C VAL A 60 10.44 8.74 10.88
N SER A 61 10.85 8.23 12.03
CA SER A 61 10.01 8.24 13.23
C SER A 61 10.83 8.56 14.47
N GLY A 62 10.15 8.97 15.53
CA GLY A 62 10.79 9.40 16.75
C GLY A 62 9.89 9.33 17.96
N TYR A 63 10.49 9.66 19.09
CA TYR A 63 9.82 9.74 20.39
C TYR A 63 10.04 11.13 20.97
N TYR A 64 9.08 11.61 21.75
CA TYR A 64 9.17 12.91 22.42
C TYR A 64 8.56 12.89 23.82
N ARG A 65 8.91 13.88 24.62
CA ARG A 65 8.28 14.12 25.93
C ARG A 65 7.93 15.60 26.08
N THR A 66 6.77 15.86 26.66
CA THR A 66 6.35 17.22 27.03
C THR A 66 7.04 17.63 28.32
N THR A 67 7.64 18.83 28.31
CA THR A 67 8.28 19.46 29.47
C THR A 67 7.62 20.80 29.78
N PHE A 68 7.95 21.43 30.91
CA PHE A 68 7.44 22.77 31.23
C PHE A 68 7.84 23.84 30.18
N SER A 69 8.91 23.60 29.42
CA SER A 69 9.36 24.44 28.30
C SER A 69 8.84 23.99 26.93
N GLY A 70 7.87 23.07 26.87
CA GLY A 70 7.31 22.49 25.65
C GLY A 70 7.84 21.09 25.32
N ASP A 71 7.52 20.60 24.13
CA ASP A 71 7.97 19.27 23.67
C ASP A 71 9.45 19.26 23.28
N VAL A 72 10.11 18.13 23.58
CA VAL A 72 11.49 17.83 23.14
C VAL A 72 11.57 16.40 22.62
N ILE A 73 12.22 16.24 21.47
CA ILE A 73 12.43 14.95 20.82
C ILE A 73 13.48 14.17 21.62
N THR A 74 13.13 12.98 22.06
CA THR A 74 13.99 12.12 22.90
C THR A 74 14.73 11.06 22.09
N ALA A 75 14.16 10.59 20.98
CA ALA A 75 14.82 9.70 20.03
C ALA A 75 14.37 9.88 18.58
N LEU A 76 15.24 9.50 17.63
CA LEU A 76 14.98 9.47 16.19
C LEU A 76 15.45 8.15 15.54
N THR A 77 14.68 7.65 14.60
CA THR A 77 14.91 6.42 13.82
C THR A 77 14.67 6.70 12.34
N PHE A 78 15.56 6.25 11.46
CA PHE A 78 15.51 6.52 10.03
C PHE A 78 15.54 5.19 9.27
N LYS A 79 14.55 4.93 8.42
CA LYS A 79 14.47 3.71 7.61
C LYS A 79 14.70 4.05 6.14
N THR A 80 15.66 3.37 5.53
CA THR A 80 16.00 3.50 4.10
C THR A 80 15.36 2.37 3.29
N ASN A 81 15.49 2.45 1.97
CA ASN A 81 15.20 1.35 1.06
C ASN A 81 16.12 0.11 1.23
N LYS A 82 17.06 0.12 2.18
CA LYS A 82 17.98 -1.01 2.47
C LYS A 82 17.93 -1.51 3.91
N LYS A 83 17.83 -0.62 4.90
CA LYS A 83 18.01 -0.94 6.34
C LYS A 83 17.43 0.15 7.24
N THR A 84 17.60 0.01 8.55
CA THR A 84 17.19 1.00 9.56
C THR A 84 18.41 1.51 10.33
N TYR A 85 18.39 2.80 10.66
CA TYR A 85 19.39 3.51 11.44
C TYR A 85 18.75 4.10 12.71
N GLY A 86 19.48 4.06 13.82
CA GLY A 86 18.93 4.37 15.15
C GLY A 86 18.17 3.17 15.76
N PRO A 87 17.38 3.38 16.83
CA PRO A 87 17.04 4.66 17.43
C PRO A 87 18.24 5.36 18.06
N TYR A 88 18.48 6.59 17.65
CA TYR A 88 19.42 7.49 18.32
C TYR A 88 18.67 8.18 19.47
N GLY A 89 19.24 8.21 20.68
CA GLY A 89 18.56 8.75 21.88
C GLY A 89 17.65 7.74 22.60
N ASN A 90 16.81 8.24 23.51
CA ASN A 90 15.98 7.42 24.42
C ASN A 90 14.50 7.38 23.97
N LYS A 91 13.91 6.19 23.88
CA LYS A 91 12.46 6.04 23.66
C LYS A 91 11.66 6.51 24.88
N THR A 92 10.52 7.14 24.65
CA THR A 92 9.58 7.60 25.68
C THR A 92 8.15 7.20 25.31
N GLN A 93 7.11 7.76 25.95
CA GLN A 93 5.72 7.33 25.73
C GLN A 93 5.10 7.88 24.45
N ASN A 94 5.41 9.11 24.05
CA ASN A 94 4.80 9.73 22.87
C ASN A 94 5.66 9.44 21.63
N TYR A 95 5.00 9.03 20.54
CA TYR A 95 5.62 8.60 19.28
C TYR A 95 5.10 9.42 18.10
N PHE A 96 5.93 9.62 17.07
CA PHE A 96 5.55 10.20 15.79
C PHE A 96 6.26 9.50 14.63
N SER A 97 5.68 9.57 13.43
CA SER A 97 6.21 8.93 12.21
C SER A 97 5.77 9.66 10.96
N VAL A 98 6.64 9.66 9.94
CA VAL A 98 6.35 10.14 8.59
C VAL A 98 6.98 9.22 7.54
N ASP A 99 6.18 8.83 6.56
CA ASP A 99 6.55 7.98 5.43
C ASP A 99 6.61 8.80 4.13
N ALA A 100 7.56 8.47 3.25
CA ALA A 100 7.65 9.08 1.93
C ALA A 100 6.53 8.57 0.99
N PRO A 101 5.78 9.46 0.32
CA PRO A 101 4.76 9.05 -0.66
C PRO A 101 5.38 8.23 -1.79
N THR A 102 4.65 7.24 -2.31
CA THR A 102 5.13 6.30 -3.34
C THR A 102 5.83 7.02 -4.50
N GLY A 103 7.05 6.57 -4.85
CA GLY A 103 7.90 7.20 -5.86
C GLY A 103 8.79 8.34 -5.34
N ASN A 104 8.70 8.70 -4.06
CA ASN A 104 9.50 9.75 -3.42
C ASN A 104 10.39 9.19 -2.29
N GLN A 105 11.30 10.04 -1.85
CA GLN A 105 12.22 9.89 -0.72
C GLN A 105 12.15 11.15 0.15
N ILE A 106 12.57 11.03 1.41
CA ILE A 106 12.80 12.18 2.30
C ILE A 106 14.14 12.82 1.91
N ALA A 107 14.08 14.08 1.47
CA ALA A 107 15.17 14.80 0.80
C ALA A 107 15.38 16.23 1.32
N GLY A 108 14.91 16.50 2.54
CA GLY A 108 15.02 17.79 3.23
C GLY A 108 14.37 17.69 4.60
N PHE A 109 14.80 18.53 5.54
CA PHE A 109 14.25 18.59 6.89
C PHE A 109 13.97 20.04 7.30
N LEU A 110 12.97 20.21 8.16
CA LEU A 110 12.63 21.46 8.82
C LEU A 110 12.20 21.19 10.27
N GLY A 111 12.06 22.22 11.10
CA GLY A 111 11.56 22.07 12.46
C GLY A 111 11.89 23.22 13.39
N THR A 112 11.97 22.92 14.69
CA THR A 112 12.33 23.89 15.73
C THR A 112 13.37 23.31 16.68
N SER A 113 14.40 24.11 16.97
CA SER A 113 15.50 23.74 17.87
C SER A 113 15.95 24.94 18.71
N ASP A 114 16.36 24.66 19.94
CA ASP A 114 17.03 25.59 20.84
C ASP A 114 18.19 24.84 21.54
N ASN A 115 18.19 24.74 22.87
CA ASN A 115 19.08 23.85 23.64
C ASN A 115 18.82 22.33 23.42
N ALA A 116 17.75 21.99 22.71
CA ALA A 116 17.41 20.66 22.21
C ALA A 116 16.55 20.78 20.93
N LEU A 117 16.30 19.67 20.25
CA LEU A 117 15.37 19.60 19.12
C LEU A 117 13.93 19.42 19.65
N SER A 118 13.04 20.35 19.30
CA SER A 118 11.64 20.38 19.78
C SER A 118 10.63 19.88 18.75
N SER A 119 10.90 20.06 17.46
CA SER A 119 10.12 19.46 16.37
C SER A 119 11.00 19.16 15.16
N ILE A 120 10.56 18.20 14.35
CA ILE A 120 11.16 17.86 13.06
C ILE A 120 10.03 17.47 12.09
N ASP A 121 10.16 17.88 10.83
CA ASP A 121 9.30 17.53 9.71
C ASP A 121 10.16 17.44 8.43
N VAL A 122 9.59 17.02 7.29
CA VAL A 122 10.33 16.55 6.11
C VAL A 122 9.86 17.14 4.77
N HIS A 123 10.80 17.33 3.85
CA HIS A 123 10.52 17.60 2.44
C HIS A 123 10.68 16.33 1.60
N PHE A 124 9.74 16.07 0.69
CA PHE A 124 9.79 14.93 -0.22
C PHE A 124 10.31 15.31 -1.61
N ALA A 125 11.16 14.48 -2.20
CA ALA A 125 11.59 14.58 -3.61
C ALA A 125 11.45 13.22 -4.32
N PRO A 126 11.29 13.19 -5.67
CA PRO A 126 11.28 11.93 -6.41
C PRO A 126 12.54 11.09 -6.20
N ILE A 127 12.42 9.78 -6.34
CA ILE A 127 13.57 8.85 -6.32
C ILE A 127 14.34 9.00 -7.66
N PRO A 128 15.66 9.26 -7.66
CA PRO A 128 16.44 9.44 -8.88
C PRO A 128 16.52 8.13 -9.71
N PRO A 129 16.49 8.21 -11.05
CA PRO A 129 16.74 7.06 -11.91
C PRO A 129 18.15 6.46 -11.69
N PRO A 130 18.31 5.12 -11.68
CA PRO A 130 19.62 4.49 -11.53
C PRO A 130 20.63 5.01 -12.56
N GLY A 131 21.75 5.58 -12.07
CA GLY A 131 22.84 6.10 -12.91
C GLY A 131 22.80 7.60 -13.23
N SER A 132 21.80 8.37 -12.77
CA SER A 132 21.70 9.82 -13.07
C SER A 132 22.62 10.74 -12.25
N ILE A 133 23.59 10.20 -11.49
CA ILE A 133 24.34 10.89 -10.45
C ILE A 133 25.85 10.88 -10.77
N LYS A 134 26.49 12.06 -10.80
CA LYS A 134 27.94 12.22 -10.99
C LYS A 134 28.63 12.59 -9.67
N PRO A 135 29.76 11.97 -9.31
CA PRO A 135 30.57 12.39 -8.17
C PRO A 135 31.07 13.84 -8.30
N LYS A 136 31.14 14.56 -7.17
CA LYS A 136 31.76 15.89 -7.09
C LYS A 136 33.30 15.75 -7.18
N PRO A 137 34.00 16.58 -8.00
CA PRO A 137 35.46 16.62 -7.99
C PRO A 137 36.00 17.00 -6.61
N VAL A 138 37.12 16.39 -6.20
CA VAL A 138 37.83 16.73 -4.97
C VAL A 138 38.95 17.71 -5.30
N ASP A 139 38.84 18.95 -4.82
CA ASP A 139 39.90 19.97 -4.91
C ASP A 139 40.77 20.01 -3.62
N PRO A 140 42.05 20.43 -3.69
CA PRO A 140 43.00 20.25 -2.60
C PRO A 140 43.24 21.47 -1.69
N GLY A 141 43.35 21.22 -0.37
CA GLY A 141 43.84 22.18 0.64
C GLY A 141 42.75 22.86 1.49
N THR A 142 43.04 23.47 2.65
CA THR A 142 44.31 23.53 3.41
C THR A 142 44.05 23.96 4.87
N GLY A 143 44.92 23.49 5.80
CA GLY A 143 45.08 24.03 7.16
C GLY A 143 44.30 23.31 8.27
N ALA A 144 44.65 23.36 9.56
CA ALA A 144 45.92 23.51 10.30
C ALA A 144 45.56 23.88 11.76
N GLY A 145 46.19 23.23 12.75
CA GLY A 145 46.05 23.57 14.18
C GLY A 145 45.66 22.37 15.08
N THR A 146 46.34 21.96 16.16
CA THR A 146 47.71 22.11 16.74
C THR A 146 47.63 21.62 18.19
N GLY A 147 48.59 20.80 18.65
CA GLY A 147 48.69 20.27 20.04
C GLY A 147 48.45 18.76 20.11
N ALA A 148 49.41 17.84 20.28
CA ALA A 148 50.63 17.75 21.10
C ALA A 148 50.35 17.50 22.60
N GLY A 149 50.93 16.50 23.29
CA GLY A 149 51.83 15.38 22.91
C GLY A 149 51.50 14.12 23.75
N THR A 150 52.32 13.09 23.96
CA THR A 150 53.76 12.82 23.67
C THR A 150 54.00 11.30 23.44
N GLY A 151 55.16 10.88 22.89
CA GLY A 151 55.50 9.46 22.63
C GLY A 151 55.85 8.62 23.88
N ALA A 152 56.25 7.35 23.78
CA ALA A 152 56.67 6.50 22.65
C ALA A 152 56.32 5.01 22.93
N GLY A 153 56.46 4.00 22.05
CA GLY A 153 56.91 3.95 20.65
C GLY A 153 58.14 3.04 20.42
N THR A 154 57.95 1.81 19.91
CA THR A 154 59.04 0.94 19.35
C THR A 154 58.52 -0.23 18.47
N GLY A 155 58.69 -0.11 17.14
CA GLY A 155 58.79 -1.24 16.17
C GLY A 155 57.59 -2.17 15.95
N ALA A 156 57.59 -3.05 14.95
CA ALA A 156 58.33 -3.05 13.68
C ALA A 156 57.65 -4.02 12.68
N GLY A 157 57.01 -3.50 11.63
CA GLY A 157 56.34 -4.33 10.62
C GLY A 157 57.19 -4.53 9.36
N THR A 158 57.09 -5.69 8.72
CA THR A 158 57.64 -5.93 7.37
C THR A 158 56.65 -6.66 6.47
N GLY A 159 56.10 -5.93 5.51
CA GLY A 159 55.62 -6.46 4.24
C GLY A 159 56.37 -5.75 3.12
N ALA A 160 56.69 -6.45 2.02
CA ALA A 160 57.45 -5.86 0.91
C ALA A 160 56.83 -6.26 -0.44
N GLY A 161 56.51 -5.25 -1.25
CA GLY A 161 56.27 -5.41 -2.69
C GLY A 161 57.58 -5.40 -3.49
N THR A 162 57.48 -5.61 -4.79
CA THR A 162 58.64 -5.70 -5.70
C THR A 162 59.09 -4.34 -6.23
N GLY A 163 60.35 -3.95 -5.98
CA GLY A 163 61.02 -2.80 -6.61
C GLY A 163 62.44 -2.58 -6.06
N ALA A 164 63.44 -2.41 -6.93
CA ALA A 164 64.86 -2.30 -6.55
C ALA A 164 65.17 -1.02 -5.73
N GLY A 165 66.13 -0.98 -4.78
CA GLY A 165 67.08 -1.99 -4.27
C GLY A 165 67.99 -1.35 -3.18
N THR A 166 69.21 -1.78 -2.84
CA THR A 166 70.09 -2.88 -3.33
C THR A 166 71.13 -3.28 -2.24
N GLY A 167 71.38 -4.57 -2.01
CA GLY A 167 72.44 -5.11 -1.12
C GLY A 167 72.06 -5.19 0.38
N ALA A 168 72.53 -6.17 1.18
CA ALA A 168 73.40 -7.34 0.92
C ALA A 168 72.98 -8.55 1.81
N GLY A 169 73.64 -9.71 1.67
CA GLY A 169 73.22 -11.02 2.23
C GLY A 169 73.33 -11.21 3.76
N ALA A 170 73.08 -12.39 4.35
CA ALA A 170 72.96 -13.76 3.76
C ALA A 170 72.00 -14.70 4.56
N GLY A 171 71.83 -15.96 4.10
CA GLY A 171 70.93 -16.99 4.69
C GLY A 171 71.55 -17.83 5.84
N PRO A 172 71.25 -19.15 6.04
CA PRO A 172 70.46 -20.08 5.19
C PRO A 172 69.52 -21.13 5.90
N GLY A 173 68.66 -21.82 5.12
CA GLY A 173 68.15 -23.21 5.32
C GLY A 173 67.23 -23.52 6.53
N THR A 174 66.19 -24.36 6.49
CA THR A 174 65.75 -25.49 5.61
C THR A 174 64.19 -25.61 5.68
N GLY A 175 63.41 -26.49 5.04
CA GLY A 175 63.64 -27.72 4.24
C GLY A 175 63.38 -29.01 5.06
N ALA A 176 62.46 -29.94 4.73
CA ALA A 176 61.50 -30.12 3.63
C ALA A 176 60.24 -30.90 4.17
N GLY A 177 59.26 -31.42 3.42
CA GLY A 177 59.09 -31.67 1.97
C GLY A 177 57.68 -32.20 1.61
N THR A 178 57.52 -32.78 0.42
CA THR A 178 56.22 -33.12 -0.21
C THR A 178 55.95 -34.63 -0.37
N GLY A 179 54.68 -35.01 -0.58
CA GLY A 179 54.25 -36.36 -0.97
C GLY A 179 52.81 -36.39 -1.48
N THR A 180 52.52 -37.14 -2.55
CA THR A 180 51.22 -37.16 -3.24
C THR A 180 50.48 -38.50 -3.09
N GLY A 181 49.15 -38.47 -3.15
CA GLY A 181 48.29 -39.65 -3.25
C GLY A 181 47.10 -39.38 -4.16
N THR A 182 46.95 -40.15 -5.24
CA THR A 182 45.86 -39.97 -6.23
C THR A 182 44.62 -40.77 -5.86
N GLY A 183 43.57 -40.09 -5.41
CA GLY A 183 42.23 -40.64 -5.20
C GLY A 183 41.21 -40.01 -6.14
N GLN A 184 40.61 -40.79 -7.04
CA GLN A 184 39.61 -40.29 -7.99
C GLN A 184 38.20 -40.33 -7.38
N GLY A 185 37.80 -39.22 -6.75
CA GLY A 185 36.46 -39.02 -6.18
C GLY A 185 35.95 -37.61 -6.49
N GLY A 186 34.64 -37.45 -6.70
CA GLY A 186 34.05 -36.17 -7.07
C GLY A 186 34.03 -35.18 -5.90
N GLY A 187 34.97 -34.23 -5.87
CA GLY A 187 35.00 -33.16 -4.88
C GLY A 187 34.07 -32.01 -5.23
N SER A 188 33.28 -31.55 -4.25
CA SER A 188 32.50 -30.32 -4.33
C SER A 188 33.41 -29.08 -4.45
N THR A 189 32.92 -28.03 -5.09
CA THR A 189 33.59 -26.72 -5.14
C THR A 189 33.80 -26.14 -3.73
N PRO A 190 34.93 -25.46 -3.44
CA PRO A 190 35.14 -24.81 -2.15
C PRO A 190 34.05 -23.76 -1.87
N VAL A 191 33.34 -23.91 -0.75
CA VAL A 191 32.46 -22.88 -0.20
C VAL A 191 33.31 -21.73 0.31
N VAL A 192 32.94 -20.48 0.00
CA VAL A 192 33.59 -19.28 0.52
C VAL A 192 32.81 -18.82 1.77
N PRO A 193 33.36 -18.93 2.99
CA PRO A 193 32.60 -18.59 4.19
C PRO A 193 32.52 -17.07 4.40
N GLY A 194 31.32 -16.57 4.66
CA GLY A 194 31.08 -15.18 5.05
C GLY A 194 31.55 -14.95 6.48
N LYS A 195 32.56 -14.10 6.66
CA LYS A 195 33.15 -13.78 7.97
C LYS A 195 32.45 -12.59 8.62
N VAL A 196 31.96 -12.77 9.85
CA VAL A 196 31.33 -11.71 10.65
C VAL A 196 31.95 -11.60 12.05
N GLY A 197 31.97 -10.40 12.62
CA GLY A 197 32.70 -10.10 13.86
C GLY A 197 34.23 -10.09 13.67
N PRO A 198 35.03 -10.23 14.75
CA PRO A 198 34.58 -10.51 16.12
C PRO A 198 34.04 -9.25 16.83
N LEU A 199 33.27 -9.46 17.88
CA LEU A 199 32.80 -8.43 18.82
C LEU A 199 33.30 -8.79 20.23
N GLY A 200 33.65 -7.79 21.05
CA GLY A 200 34.26 -7.98 22.37
C GLY A 200 35.48 -7.08 22.57
N GLY A 201 36.46 -7.52 23.37
CA GLY A 201 37.68 -6.78 23.70
C GLY A 201 38.96 -7.24 23.00
N GLU A 202 40.01 -6.42 23.13
CA GLU A 202 41.35 -6.66 22.54
C GLU A 202 42.28 -7.50 23.44
N GLY A 203 41.73 -8.16 24.47
CA GLY A 203 42.44 -9.11 25.32
C GLY A 203 42.66 -10.48 24.67
N GLY A 204 43.15 -11.45 25.43
CA GLY A 204 43.33 -12.84 25.00
C GLY A 204 44.35 -13.09 23.88
N LYS A 205 44.34 -14.32 23.37
CA LYS A 205 45.05 -14.74 22.15
C LYS A 205 44.04 -15.02 21.04
N GLU A 206 44.40 -14.70 19.81
CA GLU A 206 43.54 -14.93 18.64
C GLU A 206 43.39 -16.41 18.29
N PHE A 207 42.16 -16.81 17.98
CA PHE A 207 41.81 -18.15 17.49
C PHE A 207 40.96 -18.07 16.22
N ASN A 208 41.03 -19.11 15.38
CA ASN A 208 40.38 -19.15 14.07
C ASN A 208 40.11 -20.59 13.64
N ASP A 209 38.89 -21.05 13.90
CA ASP A 209 38.35 -22.30 13.35
C ASP A 209 37.69 -22.00 12.00
N VAL A 210 38.18 -22.61 10.92
CA VAL A 210 37.62 -22.43 9.57
C VAL A 210 37.80 -23.70 8.74
N GLY A 211 36.85 -23.95 7.83
CA GLY A 211 36.86 -25.13 6.97
C GLY A 211 36.28 -26.38 7.64
N PHE A 212 35.12 -26.21 8.28
CA PHE A 212 34.25 -27.27 8.79
C PHE A 212 32.90 -27.24 8.05
N GLU A 213 32.15 -28.33 8.07
CA GLU A 213 30.88 -28.50 7.35
C GLU A 213 29.66 -28.05 8.18
N GLY A 214 29.82 -28.00 9.51
CA GLY A 214 28.78 -27.64 10.48
C GLY A 214 29.20 -27.99 11.91
N VAL A 215 28.26 -27.87 12.85
CA VAL A 215 28.45 -28.11 14.29
C VAL A 215 27.43 -29.14 14.79
N LYS A 216 27.88 -30.10 15.61
CA LYS A 216 27.02 -31.08 16.31
C LYS A 216 26.77 -30.73 17.78
N LYS A 217 27.71 -30.02 18.42
CA LYS A 217 27.61 -29.65 19.83
C LYS A 217 28.45 -28.43 20.13
N VAL A 218 27.94 -27.56 21.00
CA VAL A 218 28.71 -26.51 21.67
C VAL A 218 28.65 -26.76 23.17
N THR A 219 29.74 -26.52 23.87
CA THR A 219 29.80 -26.50 25.34
C THR A 219 30.40 -25.18 25.76
N VAL A 220 29.67 -24.41 26.56
CA VAL A 220 30.09 -23.07 27.01
C VAL A 220 30.32 -23.11 28.52
N GLY A 221 31.47 -22.59 28.95
CA GLY A 221 31.75 -22.29 30.34
C GLY A 221 31.43 -20.84 30.65
N ALA A 222 30.73 -20.60 31.76
CA ALA A 222 30.46 -19.24 32.24
C ALA A 222 30.58 -19.16 33.75
N ASP A 223 31.08 -18.03 34.24
CA ASP A 223 31.01 -17.64 35.65
C ASP A 223 30.24 -16.32 35.81
N ASP A 224 30.07 -15.88 37.06
CA ASP A 224 29.43 -14.61 37.42
C ASP A 224 30.09 -13.40 36.70
N VAL A 225 31.33 -13.55 36.23
CA VAL A 225 32.14 -12.47 35.63
C VAL A 225 32.07 -12.47 34.11
N SER A 226 32.06 -13.63 33.42
CA SER A 226 32.21 -13.73 31.95
C SER A 226 31.88 -15.13 31.38
N ILE A 227 31.79 -15.23 30.05
CA ILE A 227 32.02 -16.49 29.35
C ILE A 227 33.51 -16.82 29.44
N THR A 228 33.83 -17.96 30.04
CA THR A 228 35.20 -18.37 30.33
C THR A 228 35.79 -19.27 29.23
N TYR A 229 34.94 -20.05 28.56
CA TYR A 229 35.34 -21.15 27.69
C TYR A 229 34.28 -21.45 26.62
N ILE A 230 34.73 -21.87 25.45
CA ILE A 230 33.87 -22.47 24.42
C ILE A 230 34.57 -23.68 23.80
N LYS A 231 33.85 -24.80 23.76
CA LYS A 231 34.23 -26.05 23.09
C LYS A 231 33.21 -26.37 22.02
N ILE A 232 33.68 -26.73 20.83
CA ILE A 232 32.84 -26.99 19.66
C ILE A 232 33.21 -28.35 19.08
N GLU A 233 32.20 -29.20 18.88
CA GLU A 233 32.31 -30.45 18.14
C GLU A 233 31.80 -30.21 16.71
N TYR A 234 32.74 -29.89 15.81
CA TYR A 234 32.48 -29.65 14.39
C TYR A 234 32.37 -30.95 13.60
N VAL A 235 31.72 -30.90 12.44
CA VAL A 235 31.76 -31.97 11.44
C VAL A 235 32.70 -31.61 10.28
N LYS A 236 33.51 -32.58 9.85
CA LYS A 236 34.43 -32.46 8.71
C LYS A 236 34.77 -33.84 8.14
N ASP A 237 34.68 -33.99 6.82
CA ASP A 237 34.81 -35.26 6.10
C ASP A 237 33.95 -36.38 6.73
N GLY A 238 32.74 -36.01 7.19
CA GLY A 238 31.81 -36.88 7.93
C GLY A 238 32.23 -37.28 9.35
N LYS A 239 33.41 -36.85 9.83
CA LYS A 239 33.95 -37.12 11.18
C LYS A 239 33.67 -35.95 12.13
N VAL A 240 33.89 -36.16 13.42
CA VAL A 240 33.81 -35.11 14.44
C VAL A 240 35.22 -34.62 14.79
N GLU A 241 35.45 -33.31 14.70
CA GLU A 241 36.66 -32.64 15.22
C GLU A 241 36.29 -31.72 16.39
N ILE A 242 37.12 -31.72 17.43
CA ILE A 242 36.90 -30.89 18.63
C ILE A 242 37.86 -29.69 18.59
N ARG A 243 37.33 -28.49 18.87
CA ARG A 243 38.10 -27.26 19.11
C ARG A 243 37.69 -26.67 20.46
N GLU A 244 38.63 -26.08 21.17
CA GLU A 244 38.44 -25.58 22.54
C GLU A 244 39.22 -24.28 22.71
N HIS A 245 38.54 -23.24 23.20
CA HIS A 245 39.09 -21.88 23.36
C HIS A 245 38.69 -21.33 24.74
N GLY A 246 39.55 -20.51 25.34
CA GLY A 246 39.37 -20.03 26.73
C GLY A 246 39.75 -21.08 27.78
N THR A 247 39.28 -20.90 29.02
CA THR A 247 39.64 -21.73 30.18
C THR A 247 38.39 -22.29 30.87
N PRO A 248 38.19 -23.62 30.96
CA PRO A 248 36.94 -24.23 31.44
C PRO A 248 36.72 -24.00 32.94
N ARG A 249 36.03 -22.91 33.27
CA ARG A 249 35.88 -22.39 34.64
C ARG A 249 34.45 -21.87 34.86
N GLY A 250 33.86 -22.14 36.02
CA GLY A 250 32.44 -21.86 36.27
C GLY A 250 31.53 -23.00 35.82
N GLU A 251 30.28 -22.69 35.49
CA GLU A 251 29.29 -23.67 35.06
C GLU A 251 29.49 -24.02 33.57
N LEU A 252 29.75 -25.30 33.28
CA LEU A 252 29.79 -25.84 31.92
C LEU A 252 28.39 -26.32 31.54
N LYS A 253 27.81 -25.73 30.49
CA LYS A 253 26.51 -26.15 29.91
C LYS A 253 26.69 -26.54 28.45
N GLU A 254 25.94 -27.57 28.02
CA GLU A 254 26.02 -28.13 26.68
C GLU A 254 24.78 -27.76 25.84
N PHE A 255 24.99 -27.53 24.55
CA PHE A 255 23.93 -27.41 23.55
C PHE A 255 24.20 -28.38 22.39
N LEU A 256 23.25 -29.27 22.14
CA LEU A 256 23.30 -30.27 21.07
C LEU A 256 22.59 -29.76 19.82
N VAL A 257 23.19 -30.00 18.66
CA VAL A 257 22.68 -29.60 17.34
C VAL A 257 22.44 -30.86 16.51
N ASP A 258 21.24 -31.01 15.96
CA ASP A 258 20.76 -32.21 15.25
C ASP A 258 21.33 -32.31 13.81
N TYR A 259 22.65 -32.19 13.67
CA TYR A 259 23.34 -32.09 12.39
C TYR A 259 23.42 -33.44 11.66
N PRO A 260 23.08 -33.51 10.36
CA PRO A 260 22.92 -32.40 9.40
C PRO A 260 21.48 -31.89 9.20
N ILE A 261 20.51 -32.38 9.95
CA ILE A 261 19.09 -32.00 9.81
C ILE A 261 18.85 -30.59 10.38
N ASP A 262 19.68 -30.18 11.34
CA ASP A 262 19.77 -28.82 11.89
C ASP A 262 21.22 -28.32 11.91
N SER A 263 21.39 -27.00 12.03
CA SER A 263 22.66 -26.28 12.00
C SER A 263 22.52 -24.92 12.67
N ILE A 264 23.58 -24.40 13.30
CA ILE A 264 23.57 -23.05 13.88
C ILE A 264 23.58 -22.02 12.73
N THR A 265 22.70 -21.03 12.77
CA THR A 265 22.54 -19.95 11.77
C THR A 265 22.74 -18.55 12.36
N ALA A 266 22.72 -18.43 13.70
CA ALA A 266 23.11 -17.21 14.41
C ALA A 266 23.82 -17.50 15.74
N ILE A 267 24.69 -16.57 16.15
CA ILE A 267 25.28 -16.51 17.50
C ILE A 267 25.00 -15.12 18.05
N GLY A 268 24.45 -15.00 19.26
CA GLY A 268 24.30 -13.72 19.93
C GLY A 268 24.72 -13.77 21.40
N GLY A 269 24.55 -12.67 22.11
CA GLY A 269 24.90 -12.56 23.53
C GLY A 269 25.10 -11.10 23.97
N THR A 270 25.85 -10.90 25.05
CA THR A 270 26.33 -9.57 25.49
C THR A 270 27.84 -9.55 25.69
N TYR A 271 28.46 -8.39 25.50
CA TYR A 271 29.83 -8.10 25.95
C TYR A 271 29.88 -6.83 26.80
N LYS A 272 30.82 -6.71 27.73
CA LYS A 272 30.91 -5.56 28.64
C LYS A 272 32.33 -5.24 29.07
N HIS A 273 32.64 -3.94 29.17
CA HIS A 273 33.85 -3.45 29.81
C HIS A 273 33.81 -3.62 31.33
N ILE A 274 34.84 -4.24 31.90
CA ILE A 274 35.01 -4.54 33.32
C ILE A 274 36.09 -3.61 33.89
N PHE A 275 35.67 -2.46 34.41
CA PHE A 275 36.55 -1.39 34.90
C PHE A 275 37.53 -1.80 36.02
N SER A 276 37.29 -2.91 36.73
CA SER A 276 38.23 -3.43 37.74
C SER A 276 39.44 -4.18 37.15
N SER A 277 39.41 -4.50 35.86
CA SER A 277 40.45 -5.24 35.14
C SER A 277 40.75 -4.66 33.75
N ASP A 278 40.18 -3.48 33.44
CA ASP A 278 40.35 -2.70 32.20
C ASP A 278 40.32 -3.53 30.90
N THR A 279 39.34 -4.44 30.81
CA THR A 279 39.11 -5.30 29.65
C THR A 279 37.62 -5.45 29.33
N THR A 280 37.31 -5.68 28.06
CA THR A 280 35.97 -6.05 27.60
C THR A 280 35.91 -7.55 27.38
N LEU A 281 35.00 -8.23 28.08
CA LEU A 281 34.79 -9.68 27.94
C LEU A 281 33.38 -9.97 27.38
N ILE A 282 33.24 -11.13 26.75
CA ILE A 282 31.91 -11.71 26.48
C ILE A 282 31.26 -12.07 27.82
N LYS A 283 30.06 -11.54 28.06
CA LYS A 283 29.28 -11.73 29.29
C LYS A 283 28.24 -12.82 29.18
N SER A 284 27.68 -13.02 27.98
CA SER A 284 26.79 -14.13 27.68
C SER A 284 26.90 -14.58 26.23
N LEU A 285 26.38 -15.79 25.95
CA LEU A 285 26.18 -16.33 24.60
C LEU A 285 24.83 -17.03 24.47
N TYR A 286 24.31 -17.07 23.24
CA TYR A 286 23.27 -18.00 22.79
C TYR A 286 23.48 -18.36 21.31
N PHE A 287 22.89 -19.47 20.88
CA PHE A 287 22.97 -19.96 19.51
C PHE A 287 21.58 -20.20 18.95
N THR A 288 21.26 -19.66 17.78
CA THR A 288 20.02 -19.94 17.05
C THR A 288 20.30 -20.82 15.85
N THR A 289 19.36 -21.70 15.52
CA THR A 289 19.51 -22.75 14.51
C THR A 289 18.52 -22.64 13.35
N SER A 290 18.81 -23.40 12.29
CA SER A 290 17.99 -23.57 11.08
C SER A 290 16.60 -24.19 11.30
N LYS A 291 16.33 -24.81 12.46
CA LYS A 291 14.98 -25.24 12.89
C LYS A 291 14.29 -24.23 13.81
N GLY A 292 14.81 -23.01 13.94
CA GLY A 292 14.27 -21.98 14.84
C GLY A 292 14.46 -22.25 16.33
N PHE A 293 15.31 -23.22 16.71
CA PHE A 293 15.67 -23.43 18.11
C PHE A 293 16.76 -22.43 18.52
N THR A 294 16.59 -21.79 19.68
CA THR A 294 17.59 -20.93 20.32
C THR A 294 18.01 -21.59 21.64
N SER A 295 19.32 -21.70 21.88
CA SER A 295 19.85 -22.24 23.14
C SER A 295 19.42 -21.41 24.34
N PRO A 296 19.38 -22.01 25.55
CA PRO A 296 19.44 -21.23 26.78
C PRO A 296 20.63 -20.26 26.74
N MET A 297 20.51 -19.12 27.40
CA MET A 297 21.61 -18.17 27.49
C MET A 297 22.68 -18.69 28.46
N PHE A 298 23.91 -18.75 27.99
CA PHE A 298 25.09 -19.03 28.79
C PHE A 298 25.59 -17.71 29.38
N GLY A 299 25.99 -17.67 30.65
CA GLY A 299 26.46 -16.44 31.31
C GLY A 299 25.35 -15.43 31.64
N GLU A 300 25.74 -14.20 31.95
CA GLU A 300 24.80 -13.15 32.39
C GLU A 300 24.44 -12.19 31.25
N ASN A 301 23.16 -11.88 31.04
CA ASN A 301 22.76 -10.84 30.09
C ASN A 301 23.01 -9.42 30.64
N LYS A 302 24.28 -8.99 30.67
CA LYS A 302 24.69 -7.70 31.24
C LYS A 302 25.79 -7.06 30.41
N GLY A 303 25.44 -6.33 29.36
CA GLY A 303 26.40 -5.62 28.51
C GLY A 303 25.74 -4.93 27.33
N THR A 304 26.52 -4.68 26.28
CA THR A 304 26.03 -4.37 24.94
C THR A 304 25.58 -5.67 24.29
N GLU A 305 24.31 -5.76 23.88
CA GLU A 305 23.79 -6.93 23.16
C GLU A 305 24.35 -6.99 21.73
N PHE A 306 24.56 -8.20 21.23
CA PHE A 306 24.99 -8.45 19.86
C PHE A 306 24.36 -9.72 19.28
N GLU A 307 24.29 -9.76 17.96
CA GLU A 307 23.91 -10.95 17.19
C GLU A 307 24.69 -10.98 15.87
N LEU A 308 25.19 -12.16 15.51
CA LEU A 308 25.96 -12.46 14.31
C LEU A 308 25.19 -13.52 13.50
N LYS A 309 24.86 -13.19 12.26
CA LYS A 309 24.04 -14.02 11.36
C LYS A 309 24.75 -14.26 10.02
N GLY A 310 24.50 -15.42 9.42
CA GLY A 310 24.86 -15.68 8.02
C GLY A 310 23.92 -14.96 7.05
N GLU A 311 24.46 -14.44 5.95
CA GLU A 311 23.64 -13.95 4.84
C GLU A 311 22.76 -15.10 4.31
N ASN A 312 21.50 -14.80 3.95
CA ASN A 312 20.51 -15.78 3.47
C ASN A 312 20.27 -16.99 4.41
N GLY A 313 20.55 -16.84 5.71
CA GLY A 313 20.37 -17.93 6.68
C GLY A 313 21.49 -18.99 6.66
N GLY A 314 22.67 -18.65 6.13
CA GLY A 314 23.82 -19.56 6.03
C GLY A 314 24.20 -20.24 7.35
N LYS A 315 24.50 -21.53 7.29
CA LYS A 315 24.93 -22.36 8.43
C LYS A 315 26.34 -22.02 8.91
N LEU A 316 26.61 -22.23 10.20
CA LEU A 316 27.89 -21.96 10.86
C LEU A 316 28.96 -22.99 10.45
N LEU A 317 30.08 -22.50 9.91
CA LEU A 317 31.22 -23.27 9.41
C LEU A 317 32.50 -23.10 10.26
N GLY A 318 32.44 -22.29 11.33
CA GLY A 318 33.59 -21.98 12.19
C GLY A 318 33.40 -20.76 13.09
N PHE A 319 34.13 -20.70 14.21
CA PHE A 319 34.28 -19.53 15.07
C PHE A 319 35.68 -18.91 14.92
N HIS A 320 35.78 -17.60 15.09
CA HIS A 320 37.06 -16.90 15.30
C HIS A 320 36.90 -15.88 16.43
N GLY A 321 37.99 -15.41 17.01
CA GLY A 321 37.89 -14.51 18.15
C GLY A 321 39.17 -14.44 18.96
N ARG A 322 39.02 -14.09 20.24
CA ARG A 322 40.10 -13.94 21.21
C ARG A 322 39.72 -14.58 22.55
N GLY A 323 40.66 -15.30 23.15
CA GLY A 323 40.46 -15.92 24.46
C GLY A 323 41.75 -16.26 25.20
N GLY A 324 41.62 -16.44 26.52
CA GLY A 324 42.68 -16.79 27.47
C GLY A 324 42.07 -17.35 28.76
N ASP A 325 42.13 -16.58 29.84
CA ASP A 325 41.44 -16.91 31.11
C ASP A 325 39.90 -16.74 31.01
N ALA A 326 39.45 -16.03 29.97
CA ALA A 326 38.05 -15.90 29.53
C ALA A 326 37.96 -15.81 28.00
N ILE A 327 36.75 -15.62 27.45
CA ILE A 327 36.55 -15.24 26.03
C ILE A 327 36.42 -13.71 25.96
N ASP A 328 37.46 -13.07 25.43
CA ASP A 328 37.54 -11.61 25.27
C ASP A 328 36.66 -11.14 24.10
N ALA A 329 36.72 -11.83 22.96
CA ALA A 329 35.94 -11.50 21.77
C ALA A 329 35.55 -12.72 20.93
N ILE A 330 34.43 -12.65 20.21
CA ILE A 330 33.91 -13.76 19.41
C ILE A 330 33.29 -13.31 18.09
N GLY A 331 33.49 -14.11 17.04
CA GLY A 331 33.05 -13.93 15.67
C GLY A 331 32.80 -15.27 14.99
N ALA A 332 32.20 -15.24 13.81
CA ALA A 332 31.71 -16.43 13.11
C ALA A 332 32.10 -16.46 11.62
N TYR A 333 32.08 -17.66 11.05
CA TYR A 333 32.07 -17.93 9.62
C TYR A 333 30.79 -18.66 9.26
N PHE A 334 29.98 -18.10 8.36
CA PHE A 334 28.76 -18.73 7.85
C PHE A 334 28.88 -19.13 6.38
N ASP A 335 28.08 -20.09 5.93
CA ASP A 335 27.92 -20.44 4.51
C ASP A 335 27.33 -19.25 3.72
N THR A 336 27.69 -19.10 2.45
CA THR A 336 27.20 -18.03 1.55
C THR A 336 26.33 -18.53 0.40
N GLY A 337 26.19 -19.86 0.22
CA GLY A 337 25.10 -20.46 -0.53
C GLY A 337 25.15 -20.33 -2.07
N SER A 338 26.14 -20.95 -2.73
CA SER A 338 26.15 -21.08 -4.21
C SER A 338 25.26 -22.22 -4.76
N SER A 339 23.96 -22.15 -4.48
CA SER A 339 22.84 -22.93 -5.07
C SER A 339 22.73 -24.45 -4.79
N LYS A 340 21.46 -24.91 -4.71
CA LYS A 340 20.96 -26.30 -4.66
C LYS A 340 21.17 -27.13 -3.37
N GLY A 341 20.18 -27.03 -2.47
CA GLY A 341 19.34 -28.17 -2.10
C GLY A 341 19.90 -29.23 -1.14
N GLY A 342 19.61 -29.06 0.16
CA GLY A 342 19.61 -30.12 1.18
C GLY A 342 18.38 -29.96 2.07
N ALA A 343 17.75 -31.05 2.50
CA ALA A 343 16.47 -30.99 3.22
C ALA A 343 16.66 -30.92 4.74
N GLY A 344 16.22 -29.79 5.33
CA GLY A 344 15.98 -29.60 6.76
C GLY A 344 14.75 -28.71 6.92
N GLY A 345 13.84 -29.05 7.82
CA GLY A 345 12.57 -28.33 8.00
C GLY A 345 12.76 -27.08 8.87
N ASP A 346 12.73 -25.92 8.24
CA ASP A 346 12.74 -24.61 8.90
C ASP A 346 11.36 -24.27 9.48
N PHE A 347 11.35 -23.67 10.68
CA PHE A 347 10.15 -23.32 11.44
C PHE A 347 10.30 -21.90 12.03
N GLY A 348 9.43 -20.99 11.59
CA GLY A 348 9.40 -19.58 11.98
C GLY A 348 8.96 -19.40 13.42
N LYS A 349 9.92 -19.22 14.33
CA LYS A 349 9.70 -18.85 15.72
C LYS A 349 9.44 -17.34 15.84
N ILE A 350 8.35 -16.96 16.53
CA ILE A 350 7.96 -15.56 16.76
C ILE A 350 7.67 -15.34 18.26
N GLY A 351 8.07 -14.20 18.81
CA GLY A 351 7.93 -13.87 20.23
C GLY A 351 9.01 -14.51 21.12
N PRO A 352 8.79 -14.65 22.44
CA PRO A 352 7.56 -14.31 23.16
C PRO A 352 7.41 -12.81 23.43
N LEU A 353 6.18 -12.36 23.68
CA LEU A 353 5.85 -11.04 24.21
C LEU A 353 5.11 -11.19 25.55
N GLY A 354 5.35 -10.28 26.49
CA GLY A 354 4.73 -10.29 27.83
C GLY A 354 5.72 -9.93 28.94
N GLY A 355 5.54 -10.51 30.13
CA GLY A 355 6.41 -10.34 31.29
C GLY A 355 7.52 -11.37 31.45
N ASP A 356 8.34 -11.13 32.47
CA ASP A 356 9.55 -11.89 32.85
C ASP A 356 9.34 -12.84 34.04
N LYS A 357 8.12 -12.88 34.60
CA LYS A 357 7.71 -13.83 35.66
C LYS A 357 7.19 -15.15 35.05
N GLY A 358 6.77 -16.08 35.89
CA GLY A 358 6.34 -17.43 35.47
C GLY A 358 7.51 -18.37 35.12
N GLU A 359 7.21 -19.67 35.08
CA GLU A 359 8.10 -20.73 34.59
C GLU A 359 8.09 -20.74 33.05
N GLU A 360 9.22 -21.08 32.42
CA GLU A 360 9.32 -21.14 30.96
C GLU A 360 8.67 -22.41 30.40
N PHE A 361 7.88 -22.27 29.33
CA PHE A 361 7.28 -23.39 28.61
C PHE A 361 7.60 -23.35 27.11
N ASN A 362 7.69 -24.52 26.49
CA ASN A 362 8.09 -24.66 25.09
C ASN A 362 7.47 -25.92 24.46
N ASP A 363 6.32 -25.75 23.81
CA ASP A 363 5.69 -26.79 23.01
C ASP A 363 6.31 -26.79 21.61
N VAL A 364 7.04 -27.84 21.24
CA VAL A 364 7.70 -27.96 19.92
C VAL A 364 7.61 -29.38 19.36
N GLY A 365 7.65 -29.47 18.03
CA GLY A 365 7.66 -30.74 17.31
C GLY A 365 6.29 -31.43 17.29
N PHE A 366 5.24 -30.66 16.99
CA PHE A 366 3.89 -31.15 16.70
C PHE A 366 3.52 -30.88 15.24
N ASP A 367 2.67 -31.72 14.67
CA ASP A 367 2.21 -31.59 13.28
C ASP A 367 1.18 -30.47 13.09
N GLY A 368 0.52 -30.05 14.19
CA GLY A 368 -0.46 -28.97 14.24
C GLY A 368 -1.36 -29.03 15.49
N VAL A 369 -2.46 -28.28 15.49
CA VAL A 369 -3.40 -28.14 16.62
C VAL A 369 -4.81 -28.57 16.23
N LYS A 370 -5.48 -29.35 17.08
CA LYS A 370 -6.91 -29.73 16.98
C LYS A 370 -7.84 -28.90 17.86
N LYS A 371 -7.39 -28.48 19.05
CA LYS A 371 -8.22 -27.73 19.99
C LYS A 371 -7.35 -26.87 20.89
N ILE A 372 -7.87 -25.69 21.23
CA ILE A 372 -7.34 -24.80 22.26
C ILE A 372 -8.44 -24.54 23.28
N THR A 373 -8.08 -24.50 24.56
CA THR A 373 -8.95 -24.13 25.67
C THR A 373 -8.21 -23.08 26.49
N VAL A 374 -8.82 -21.91 26.69
CA VAL A 374 -8.19 -20.79 27.40
C VAL A 374 -9.09 -20.39 28.56
N ALA A 375 -8.51 -20.20 29.74
CA ALA A 375 -9.17 -19.52 30.85
C ALA A 375 -8.64 -18.09 30.98
N ALA A 376 -9.52 -17.16 31.34
CA ALA A 376 -9.15 -15.79 31.65
C ALA A 376 -10.04 -15.22 32.76
N ASP A 377 -9.47 -14.34 33.58
CA ASP A 377 -10.22 -13.55 34.56
C ASP A 377 -10.39 -12.09 34.08
N GLU A 378 -10.72 -11.17 34.97
CA GLU A 378 -10.92 -9.77 34.59
C GLU A 378 -9.61 -9.00 34.34
N TYR A 379 -8.45 -9.56 34.72
CA TYR A 379 -7.13 -8.94 34.59
C TYR A 379 -6.31 -9.58 33.47
N SER A 380 -6.29 -10.90 33.36
CA SER A 380 -5.36 -11.64 32.49
C SER A 380 -5.94 -12.94 31.93
N VAL A 381 -5.32 -13.44 30.86
CA VAL A 381 -5.36 -14.85 30.48
C VAL A 381 -4.59 -15.63 31.54
N THR A 382 -5.25 -16.60 32.17
CA THR A 382 -4.73 -17.29 33.34
C THR A 382 -4.13 -18.66 32.99
N TYR A 383 -4.66 -19.31 31.96
CA TYR A 383 -4.31 -20.68 31.57
C TYR A 383 -4.61 -20.94 30.10
N ILE A 384 -3.77 -21.75 29.47
CA ILE A 384 -3.98 -22.27 28.13
C ILE A 384 -3.71 -23.78 28.08
N LYS A 385 -4.64 -24.51 27.48
CA LYS A 385 -4.57 -25.94 27.19
C LYS A 385 -4.68 -26.15 25.68
N ILE A 386 -3.85 -27.04 25.14
CA ILE A 386 -3.72 -27.24 23.69
C ILE A 386 -3.70 -28.75 23.42
N GLU A 387 -4.57 -29.18 22.52
CA GLU A 387 -4.60 -30.53 21.96
C GLU A 387 -3.86 -30.48 20.62
N TYR A 388 -2.57 -30.77 20.66
CA TYR A 388 -1.72 -30.89 19.49
C TYR A 388 -1.90 -32.25 18.80
N VAL A 389 -1.51 -32.33 17.53
CA VAL A 389 -1.35 -33.60 16.81
C VAL A 389 0.13 -33.92 16.65
N LYS A 390 0.50 -35.19 16.86
CA LYS A 390 1.84 -35.72 16.60
C LYS A 390 1.77 -37.16 16.14
N ASP A 391 2.38 -37.47 14.99
CA ASP A 391 2.34 -38.80 14.36
C ASP A 391 0.89 -39.32 14.23
N GLY A 392 -0.05 -38.41 13.94
CA GLY A 392 -1.50 -38.67 13.87
C GLY A 392 -2.23 -38.86 15.21
N LYS A 393 -1.52 -38.95 16.34
CA LYS A 393 -2.09 -39.04 17.70
C LYS A 393 -2.35 -37.64 18.26
N VAL A 394 -3.13 -37.56 19.35
CA VAL A 394 -3.37 -36.30 20.08
C VAL A 394 -2.50 -36.27 21.33
N GLU A 395 -1.76 -35.18 21.52
CA GLU A 395 -1.02 -34.88 22.75
C GLU A 395 -1.56 -33.60 23.39
N ILE A 396 -1.63 -33.59 24.72
CA ILE A 396 -2.11 -32.42 25.48
C ILE A 396 -0.92 -31.70 26.11
N ARG A 397 -0.97 -30.37 26.08
CA ARG A 397 -0.08 -29.46 26.83
C ARG A 397 -0.94 -28.42 27.56
N GLU A 398 -0.52 -28.03 28.76
CA GLU A 398 -1.27 -27.15 29.65
C GLU A 398 -0.31 -26.23 30.40
N HIS A 399 -0.55 -24.92 30.35
CA HIS A 399 0.32 -23.88 30.91
C HIS A 399 -0.51 -22.87 31.70
N GLY A 400 0.05 -22.30 32.78
CA GLY A 400 -0.65 -21.37 33.68
C GLY A 400 -1.58 -22.06 34.69
N THR A 401 -2.46 -21.28 35.32
CA THR A 401 -3.38 -21.73 36.39
C THR A 401 -4.84 -21.61 35.95
N ASN A 402 -5.55 -22.73 35.86
CA ASN A 402 -6.95 -22.77 35.39
C ASN A 402 -7.91 -22.03 36.34
N ARG A 403 -8.14 -20.74 36.07
CA ARG A 403 -8.92 -19.80 36.90
C ARG A 403 -9.65 -18.77 36.05
N GLY A 404 -10.98 -18.71 36.14
CA GLY A 404 -11.79 -17.71 35.45
C GLY A 404 -12.76 -18.33 34.45
N GLU A 405 -13.13 -17.59 33.40
CA GLU A 405 -14.03 -18.05 32.35
C GLU A 405 -13.26 -18.92 31.34
N LEU A 406 -13.53 -20.22 31.34
CA LEU A 406 -13.03 -21.17 30.34
C LEU A 406 -13.82 -21.03 29.03
N LYS A 407 -13.11 -20.93 27.91
CA LYS A 407 -13.66 -20.99 26.55
C LYS A 407 -12.80 -21.90 25.68
N GLU A 408 -13.41 -22.51 24.67
CA GLU A 408 -12.77 -23.47 23.78
C GLU A 408 -12.84 -23.01 22.32
N PHE A 409 -11.86 -23.42 21.53
CA PHE A 409 -11.81 -23.25 20.08
C PHE A 409 -11.27 -24.53 19.44
N SER A 410 -12.06 -25.15 18.56
CA SER A 410 -11.69 -26.38 17.84
C SER A 410 -11.29 -26.08 16.40
N VAL A 411 -10.34 -26.85 15.88
CA VAL A 411 -9.71 -26.71 14.57
C VAL A 411 -9.89 -28.02 13.80
N ASP A 412 -10.39 -27.95 12.56
CA ASP A 412 -10.65 -29.09 11.66
C ASP A 412 -9.35 -29.71 11.09
N TYR A 413 -8.41 -30.05 11.96
CA TYR A 413 -7.07 -30.52 11.56
C TYR A 413 -7.09 -31.95 11.01
N PRO A 414 -6.45 -32.23 9.84
CA PRO A 414 -5.49 -31.39 9.12
C PRO A 414 -6.08 -30.52 8.00
N LYS A 415 -7.39 -30.51 7.79
CA LYS A 415 -8.09 -29.72 6.75
C LYS A 415 -8.11 -28.22 7.05
N GLU A 416 -7.83 -27.87 8.29
CA GLU A 416 -7.67 -26.51 8.82
C GLU A 416 -6.54 -26.50 9.83
N TYR A 417 -5.84 -25.37 9.93
CA TYR A 417 -4.74 -25.20 10.87
C TYR A 417 -4.61 -23.72 11.24
N ILE A 418 -4.03 -23.43 12.40
CA ILE A 418 -3.82 -22.04 12.86
C ILE A 418 -2.66 -21.43 12.07
N THR A 419 -2.82 -20.18 11.61
CA THR A 419 -1.86 -19.37 10.83
C THR A 419 -1.45 -18.07 11.54
N ALA A 420 -2.19 -17.67 12.58
CA ALA A 420 -1.82 -16.55 13.43
C ALA A 420 -2.19 -16.77 14.91
N VAL A 421 -1.40 -16.17 15.80
CA VAL A 421 -1.62 -16.10 17.25
C VAL A 421 -1.50 -14.65 17.66
N GLY A 422 -2.60 -14.02 18.03
CA GLY A 422 -2.63 -12.61 18.45
C GLY A 422 -3.30 -12.42 19.80
N GLY A 423 -3.33 -11.18 20.26
CA GLY A 423 -3.86 -10.84 21.57
C GLY A 423 -3.47 -9.44 22.04
N SER A 424 -3.42 -9.27 23.35
CA SER A 424 -2.88 -8.08 24.00
C SER A 424 -2.16 -8.44 25.30
N TYR A 425 -1.24 -7.60 25.76
CA TYR A 425 -0.57 -7.71 27.06
C TYR A 425 -0.51 -6.37 27.78
N ASN A 426 -0.51 -6.38 29.12
CA ASN A 426 -0.46 -5.16 29.93
C ASN A 426 0.30 -5.36 31.24
N HIS A 427 0.89 -4.29 31.76
CA HIS A 427 1.38 -4.27 33.13
C HIS A 427 0.19 -4.18 34.13
N ILE A 428 0.10 -5.16 35.02
CA ILE A 428 -0.94 -5.26 36.05
C ILE A 428 -0.32 -4.87 37.40
N TYR A 429 -0.48 -3.59 37.77
CA TYR A 429 0.13 -2.99 38.96
C TYR A 429 -0.07 -3.78 40.27
N ASN A 430 -1.22 -4.44 40.45
CA ASN A 430 -1.50 -5.27 41.63
C ASN A 430 -0.60 -6.51 41.78
N TYR A 431 0.07 -6.93 40.70
CA TYR A 431 1.00 -8.07 40.64
C TYR A 431 2.43 -7.65 40.22
N ASP A 432 2.64 -6.35 40.00
CA ASP A 432 3.89 -5.72 39.54
C ASP A 432 4.55 -6.50 38.40
N THR A 433 3.79 -6.82 37.35
CA THR A 433 4.28 -7.59 36.20
C THR A 433 3.41 -7.40 34.97
N THR A 434 3.95 -7.75 33.81
CA THR A 434 3.25 -7.74 32.53
C THR A 434 2.64 -9.11 32.27
N LEU A 435 1.34 -9.17 32.02
CA LEU A 435 0.61 -10.41 31.72
C LEU A 435 -0.06 -10.32 30.36
N ILE A 436 -0.29 -11.47 29.73
CA ILE A 436 -1.18 -11.59 28.58
C ILE A 436 -2.61 -11.27 29.05
N THR A 437 -3.26 -10.28 28.45
CA THR A 437 -4.60 -9.80 28.83
C THR A 437 -5.69 -10.33 27.91
N SER A 438 -5.34 -10.62 26.65
CA SER A 438 -6.23 -11.34 25.73
C SER A 438 -5.48 -12.21 24.72
N LEU A 439 -6.17 -13.19 24.13
CA LEU A 439 -5.69 -14.04 23.04
C LEU A 439 -6.77 -14.24 21.96
N TYR A 440 -6.34 -14.46 20.72
CA TYR A 440 -7.12 -14.99 19.61
C TYR A 440 -6.23 -15.78 18.64
N PHE A 441 -6.83 -16.67 17.85
CA PHE A 441 -6.14 -17.54 16.90
C PHE A 441 -6.83 -17.46 15.54
N THR A 442 -6.09 -17.23 14.45
CA THR A 442 -6.63 -17.23 13.08
C THR A 442 -6.21 -18.48 12.32
N THR A 443 -7.05 -19.01 11.43
CA THR A 443 -6.81 -20.23 10.65
C THR A 443 -6.50 -19.99 9.18
N SER A 444 -5.96 -21.01 8.52
CA SER A 444 -5.76 -21.07 7.06
C SER A 444 -7.04 -20.96 6.25
N LYS A 445 -8.21 -21.26 6.84
CA LYS A 445 -9.53 -21.03 6.23
C LYS A 445 -10.07 -19.61 6.46
N GLY A 446 -9.29 -18.72 7.08
CA GLY A 446 -9.63 -17.33 7.36
C GLY A 446 -10.54 -17.11 8.58
N PHE A 447 -10.74 -18.13 9.43
CA PHE A 447 -11.54 -18.01 10.64
C PHE A 447 -10.69 -17.49 11.81
N THR A 448 -11.19 -16.53 12.59
CA THR A 448 -10.54 -16.09 13.84
C THR A 448 -11.39 -16.52 15.04
N SER A 449 -10.74 -17.08 16.07
CA SER A 449 -11.40 -17.50 17.30
C SER A 449 -12.10 -16.33 18.01
N PRO A 450 -13.09 -16.59 18.87
CA PRO A 450 -13.53 -15.63 19.87
C PRO A 450 -12.34 -15.08 20.67
N LEU A 451 -12.44 -13.84 21.14
CA LEU A 451 -11.43 -13.25 22.01
C LEU A 451 -11.49 -13.91 23.40
N PHE A 452 -10.37 -14.49 23.80
CA PHE A 452 -10.14 -14.97 25.15
C PHE A 452 -9.61 -13.83 26.02
N GLY A 453 -10.12 -13.66 27.24
CA GLY A 453 -9.74 -12.53 28.10
C GLY A 453 -10.35 -11.18 27.70
N LYS A 454 -9.69 -10.09 28.08
CA LYS A 454 -10.16 -8.70 27.85
C LYS A 454 -9.03 -7.86 27.29
N LYS A 455 -9.24 -7.29 26.11
CA LYS A 455 -8.27 -6.44 25.41
C LYS A 455 -7.85 -5.24 26.27
N LYS A 456 -6.58 -5.22 26.70
CA LYS A 456 -6.00 -4.21 27.61
C LYS A 456 -4.50 -4.09 27.35
N GLY A 457 -3.95 -2.87 27.33
CA GLY A 457 -2.53 -2.63 27.11
C GLY A 457 -2.15 -2.65 25.62
N THR A 458 -1.01 -3.25 25.29
CA THR A 458 -0.43 -3.30 23.95
C THR A 458 -0.90 -4.54 23.18
N ASP A 459 -1.26 -4.36 21.91
CA ASP A 459 -1.68 -5.44 21.01
C ASP A 459 -0.49 -6.20 20.41
N PHE A 460 -0.71 -7.48 20.07
CA PHE A 460 0.20 -8.26 19.25
C PHE A 460 -0.52 -9.21 18.28
N ASN A 461 0.20 -9.63 17.25
CA ASN A 461 -0.27 -10.57 16.23
C ASN A 461 0.96 -11.26 15.60
N PHE A 462 1.20 -12.52 15.94
CA PHE A 462 2.23 -13.36 15.32
C PHE A 462 1.64 -14.05 14.10
N GLN A 463 2.23 -13.83 12.92
CA GLN A 463 1.77 -14.41 11.65
C GLN A 463 2.94 -15.04 10.91
N ALA A 464 2.71 -16.19 10.28
CA ALA A 464 3.69 -16.82 9.41
C ALA A 464 3.76 -16.10 8.05
N GLU A 465 4.97 -15.74 7.60
CA GLU A 465 5.19 -14.95 6.37
C GLU A 465 4.60 -15.62 5.10
N ASN A 466 4.52 -16.95 5.08
CA ASN A 466 3.96 -17.75 3.98
C ASN A 466 2.60 -18.40 4.30
N GLY A 467 1.88 -17.98 5.36
CA GLY A 467 0.62 -18.62 5.76
C GLY A 467 0.78 -20.03 6.36
N GLY A 468 1.94 -20.26 6.99
CA GLY A 468 2.34 -21.49 7.66
C GLY A 468 1.43 -21.95 8.81
N LYS A 469 1.43 -23.26 9.07
CA LYS A 469 0.70 -23.87 10.18
C LYS A 469 1.40 -23.71 11.52
N LEU A 470 0.65 -23.48 12.59
CA LEU A 470 1.14 -23.43 13.97
C LEU A 470 1.56 -24.83 14.43
N LEU A 471 2.80 -24.96 14.89
CA LEU A 471 3.45 -26.21 15.31
C LEU A 471 3.69 -26.28 16.83
N GLY A 472 3.39 -25.20 17.55
CA GLY A 472 3.80 -25.03 18.94
C GLY A 472 3.64 -23.61 19.46
N LEU A 473 3.52 -23.47 20.78
CA LEU A 473 3.63 -22.21 21.52
C LEU A 473 4.78 -22.29 22.53
N HIS A 474 5.43 -21.17 22.78
CA HIS A 474 6.43 -21.00 23.85
C HIS A 474 6.11 -19.75 24.65
N GLY A 475 6.67 -19.60 25.83
CA GLY A 475 6.38 -18.45 26.67
C GLY A 475 6.71 -18.69 28.13
N ARG A 476 5.99 -17.98 28.99
CA ARG A 476 6.12 -18.05 30.45
C ARG A 476 4.75 -18.11 31.11
N GLY A 477 4.60 -18.97 32.11
CA GLY A 477 3.33 -19.14 32.82
C GLY A 477 3.47 -19.61 34.26
N GLY A 478 2.50 -19.25 35.08
CA GLY A 478 2.42 -19.61 36.50
C GLY A 478 1.02 -19.35 37.04
N ASN A 479 0.86 -18.30 37.86
CA ASN A 479 -0.44 -17.84 38.34
C ASN A 479 -1.34 -17.22 37.25
N ALA A 480 -0.74 -16.90 36.09
CA ALA A 480 -1.37 -16.48 34.85
C ALA A 480 -0.48 -16.91 33.65
N ILE A 481 -0.78 -16.44 32.43
CA ILE A 481 0.18 -16.45 31.32
C ILE A 481 0.92 -15.11 31.31
N ASP A 482 2.19 -15.15 31.72
CA ASP A 482 3.06 -13.98 31.81
C ASP A 482 3.52 -13.52 30.41
N ALA A 483 3.96 -14.46 29.56
CA ALA A 483 4.38 -14.18 28.19
C ALA A 483 4.06 -15.32 27.21
N ILE A 484 3.93 -15.01 25.92
CA ILE A 484 3.60 -16.00 24.89
C ILE A 484 4.20 -15.68 23.52
N GLY A 485 4.55 -16.73 22.78
CA GLY A 485 5.13 -16.77 21.44
C GLY A 485 4.72 -18.04 20.70
N ALA A 486 5.02 -18.12 19.41
CA ALA A 486 4.53 -19.15 18.50
C ALA A 486 5.64 -19.75 17.61
N TYR A 487 5.41 -20.96 17.10
CA TYR A 487 6.21 -21.62 16.05
C TYR A 487 5.33 -21.93 14.84
N PHE A 488 5.75 -21.53 13.65
CA PHE A 488 5.02 -21.79 12.40
C PHE A 488 5.88 -22.54 11.36
N ASP A 489 5.24 -23.32 10.49
CA ASP A 489 5.85 -23.98 9.32
C ASP A 489 6.21 -22.95 8.23
N THR A 490 7.47 -22.84 7.77
CA THR A 490 7.84 -21.83 6.76
C THR A 490 7.58 -22.24 5.31
N GLY A 491 7.28 -23.52 5.06
CA GLY A 491 6.69 -24.01 3.80
C GLY A 491 7.58 -23.93 2.55
N SER A 492 8.54 -24.85 2.40
CA SER A 492 9.28 -25.02 1.14
C SER A 492 8.47 -25.81 0.09
N GLN A 493 8.29 -25.27 -1.12
CA GLN A 493 7.54 -25.98 -2.18
C GLN A 493 8.36 -27.10 -2.85
N GLY A 494 7.86 -28.33 -2.74
CA GLY A 494 8.22 -29.47 -3.56
C GLY A 494 7.04 -30.45 -3.63
N GLY A 495 6.73 -31.01 -4.82
CA GLY A 495 5.50 -31.80 -5.00
C GLY A 495 5.67 -33.07 -5.84
N GLY A 496 4.80 -34.06 -5.58
CA GLY A 496 4.45 -35.14 -6.52
C GLY A 496 4.53 -36.58 -6.00
N GLY A 497 3.37 -37.26 -5.93
CA GLY A 497 3.22 -38.70 -5.66
C GLY A 497 3.17 -39.07 -4.16
N GLY A 498 2.42 -40.08 -3.69
CA GLY A 498 1.70 -41.20 -4.33
C GLY A 498 2.14 -42.53 -3.67
N ASN A 499 1.29 -43.51 -3.32
CA ASN A 499 -0.04 -43.87 -3.80
C ASN A 499 -0.78 -44.85 -2.82
N THR A 500 -2.09 -45.08 -3.02
CA THR A 500 -2.93 -46.22 -2.55
C THR A 500 -3.01 -46.59 -1.05
N SER A 501 -4.23 -46.47 -0.51
CA SER A 501 -5.06 -47.67 -0.20
C SER A 501 -6.56 -47.31 -0.32
N LYS A 502 -7.47 -48.29 -0.21
CA LYS A 502 -8.93 -48.11 -0.34
C LYS A 502 -9.67 -48.60 0.90
N ASP A 503 -10.58 -47.78 1.42
CA ASP A 503 -11.99 -48.18 1.54
C ASP A 503 -12.89 -46.92 1.45
N GLY A 504 -14.20 -47.07 1.25
CA GLY A 504 -15.05 -45.98 0.74
C GLY A 504 -16.18 -45.52 1.67
N SER A 505 -16.17 -44.23 2.04
CA SER A 505 -17.39 -43.54 2.49
C SER A 505 -17.38 -42.03 2.23
N LYS A 506 -18.26 -41.59 1.29
CA LYS A 506 -18.69 -40.21 1.01
C LYS A 506 -17.61 -39.25 0.42
N PRO A 507 -17.97 -38.35 -0.52
CA PRO A 507 -16.99 -37.40 -1.08
C PRO A 507 -16.62 -36.31 -0.08
N ASP A 508 -15.32 -36.01 0.05
CA ASP A 508 -14.87 -34.73 0.56
C ASP A 508 -15.18 -33.66 -0.48
N VAL A 509 -16.23 -32.87 -0.22
CA VAL A 509 -16.61 -31.71 -1.04
C VAL A 509 -15.76 -30.51 -0.58
N PRO A 510 -14.96 -29.89 -1.46
CA PRO A 510 -14.21 -28.67 -1.14
C PRO A 510 -15.11 -27.54 -0.63
N GLY A 511 -14.52 -26.57 0.08
CA GLY A 511 -15.24 -25.38 0.56
C GLY A 511 -16.21 -25.62 1.72
N LYS A 512 -16.07 -26.74 2.45
CA LYS A 512 -16.81 -27.02 3.70
C LYS A 512 -16.36 -26.10 4.85
N LYS A 513 -17.31 -25.51 5.59
CA LYS A 513 -17.08 -24.65 6.76
C LYS A 513 -18.02 -25.06 7.92
N GLY A 514 -17.51 -25.10 9.15
CA GLY A 514 -18.27 -25.53 10.33
C GLY A 514 -18.39 -27.06 10.48
N PRO A 515 -19.35 -27.59 11.27
CA PRO A 515 -20.49 -26.88 11.84
C PRO A 515 -20.18 -26.23 13.19
N LEU A 516 -20.98 -25.26 13.60
CA LEU A 516 -20.94 -24.62 14.92
C LEU A 516 -22.30 -24.78 15.61
N GLY A 517 -22.26 -25.03 16.92
CA GLY A 517 -23.43 -25.37 17.74
C GLY A 517 -23.13 -26.48 18.75
N GLY A 518 -24.14 -27.28 19.08
CA GLY A 518 -24.05 -28.42 20.01
C GLY A 518 -23.83 -29.79 19.35
N ASP A 519 -23.71 -30.80 20.20
CA ASP A 519 -23.42 -32.20 19.90
C ASP A 519 -24.66 -33.10 19.85
N LYS A 520 -25.84 -32.55 20.15
CA LYS A 520 -27.15 -33.24 20.11
C LYS A 520 -27.78 -33.15 18.71
N GLY A 521 -28.96 -33.74 18.54
CA GLY A 521 -29.62 -33.86 17.23
C GLY A 521 -29.00 -34.89 16.30
N GLU A 522 -29.72 -35.24 15.24
CA GLU A 522 -29.28 -36.17 14.18
C GLU A 522 -28.44 -35.44 13.13
N GLU A 523 -27.43 -36.10 12.56
CA GLU A 523 -26.56 -35.49 11.55
C GLU A 523 -27.25 -35.36 10.18
N PHE A 524 -27.19 -34.17 9.59
CA PHE A 524 -27.65 -33.91 8.24
C PHE A 524 -26.55 -33.33 7.35
N ASN A 525 -26.66 -33.56 6.03
CA ASN A 525 -25.61 -33.23 5.08
C ASN A 525 -26.15 -33.14 3.64
N ASP A 526 -26.46 -31.93 3.20
CA ASP A 526 -26.94 -31.57 1.87
C ASP A 526 -25.75 -31.22 0.96
N VAL A 527 -25.47 -32.07 -0.02
CA VAL A 527 -24.34 -31.92 -0.95
C VAL A 527 -24.71 -32.18 -2.41
N GLY A 528 -23.94 -31.56 -3.31
CA GLY A 528 -24.09 -31.72 -4.75
C GLY A 528 -25.32 -31.00 -5.30
N PHE A 529 -25.51 -29.74 -4.89
CA PHE A 529 -26.47 -28.80 -5.48
C PHE A 529 -25.71 -27.68 -6.21
N GLU A 530 -26.39 -26.95 -7.08
CA GLU A 530 -25.81 -25.88 -7.90
C GLU A 530 -25.85 -24.51 -7.22
N GLY A 531 -26.78 -24.32 -6.28
CA GLY A 531 -27.01 -23.08 -5.54
C GLY A 531 -28.36 -23.09 -4.81
N VAL A 532 -28.73 -21.97 -4.17
CA VAL A 532 -29.96 -21.82 -3.37
C VAL A 532 -30.88 -20.75 -3.97
N LYS A 533 -32.20 -21.03 -4.03
CA LYS A 533 -33.26 -20.08 -4.45
C LYS A 533 -34.08 -19.52 -3.30
N LYS A 534 -34.31 -20.32 -2.24
CA LYS A 534 -35.02 -19.86 -1.04
C LYS A 534 -34.48 -20.58 0.20
N ILE A 535 -34.44 -19.87 1.32
CA ILE A 535 -34.36 -20.46 2.66
C ILE A 535 -35.59 -20.03 3.46
N THR A 536 -36.20 -20.94 4.20
CA THR A 536 -37.21 -20.65 5.23
C THR A 536 -36.63 -21.09 6.58
N VAL A 537 -36.53 -20.18 7.53
CA VAL A 537 -36.01 -20.48 8.88
C VAL A 537 -37.15 -20.34 9.88
N GLY A 538 -37.30 -21.34 10.75
CA GLY A 538 -38.15 -21.28 11.94
C GLY A 538 -37.31 -20.95 13.16
N ALA A 539 -37.79 -20.04 14.00
CA ALA A 539 -37.16 -19.76 15.29
C ALA A 539 -38.19 -19.39 16.36
N ASP A 540 -37.88 -19.74 17.60
CA ASP A 540 -38.61 -19.31 18.78
C ASP A 540 -37.68 -18.55 19.75
N GLN A 541 -38.21 -18.12 20.90
CA GLN A 541 -37.46 -17.44 21.95
C GLN A 541 -36.25 -18.23 22.48
N TYR A 542 -36.19 -19.56 22.26
CA TYR A 542 -35.13 -20.41 22.77
C TYR A 542 -34.05 -20.69 21.70
N SER A 543 -34.41 -20.87 20.43
CA SER A 543 -33.47 -21.30 19.38
C SER A 543 -34.01 -21.11 17.95
N VAL A 544 -33.12 -21.17 16.96
CA VAL A 544 -33.47 -21.58 15.60
C VAL A 544 -33.93 -23.04 15.67
N THR A 545 -35.19 -23.29 15.31
CA THR A 545 -35.85 -24.59 15.47
C THR A 545 -35.78 -25.45 14.22
N TYR A 546 -35.73 -24.80 13.05
CA TYR A 546 -35.96 -25.42 11.75
C TYR A 546 -35.28 -24.63 10.62
N ILE A 547 -34.79 -25.33 9.61
CA ILE A 547 -34.37 -24.73 8.34
C ILE A 547 -34.85 -25.58 7.16
N LYS A 548 -35.44 -24.91 6.17
CA LYS A 548 -35.86 -25.46 4.88
C LYS A 548 -35.16 -24.71 3.77
N ILE A 549 -34.64 -25.44 2.79
CA ILE A 549 -33.86 -24.89 1.68
C ILE A 549 -34.41 -25.40 0.35
N GLU A 550 -34.66 -24.47 -0.58
CA GLU A 550 -34.93 -24.76 -1.98
C GLU A 550 -33.63 -24.60 -2.77
N TYR A 551 -32.97 -25.73 -3.02
CA TYR A 551 -31.76 -25.83 -3.84
C TYR A 551 -32.09 -25.92 -5.33
N VAL A 552 -31.12 -25.54 -6.18
CA VAL A 552 -31.14 -25.86 -7.61
C VAL A 552 -30.24 -27.05 -7.90
N LYS A 553 -30.67 -27.98 -8.77
CA LYS A 553 -29.90 -29.14 -9.21
C LYS A 553 -30.35 -29.62 -10.58
N ASN A 554 -29.42 -29.71 -11.53
CA ASN A 554 -29.69 -29.93 -12.96
C ASN A 554 -30.79 -28.97 -13.49
N GLY A 555 -30.75 -27.70 -13.07
CA GLY A 555 -31.76 -26.69 -13.39
C GLY A 555 -33.15 -26.86 -12.75
N LYS A 556 -33.40 -27.94 -12.00
CA LYS A 556 -34.65 -28.17 -11.25
C LYS A 556 -34.52 -27.68 -9.80
N VAL A 557 -35.64 -27.47 -9.12
CA VAL A 557 -35.65 -27.14 -7.68
C VAL A 557 -35.83 -28.42 -6.85
N GLU A 558 -34.99 -28.60 -5.84
CA GLU A 558 -35.10 -29.67 -4.83
C GLU A 558 -35.18 -29.06 -3.43
N THR A 559 -36.11 -29.53 -2.61
CA THR A 559 -36.25 -29.09 -1.21
C THR A 559 -35.49 -30.00 -0.26
N ARG A 560 -34.90 -29.42 0.80
CA ARG A 560 -34.37 -30.12 1.99
C ARG A 560 -34.84 -29.40 3.25
N GLU A 561 -35.06 -30.15 4.32
CA GLU A 561 -35.69 -29.65 5.57
C GLU A 561 -35.07 -30.35 6.77
N HIS A 562 -34.66 -29.58 7.79
CA HIS A 562 -33.98 -30.06 9.00
C HIS A 562 -34.52 -29.37 10.25
N GLY A 563 -34.49 -30.06 11.39
CA GLY A 563 -35.08 -29.58 12.65
C GLY A 563 -36.61 -29.73 12.69
N THR A 564 -37.27 -29.01 13.60
CA THR A 564 -38.72 -29.09 13.85
C THR A 564 -39.38 -27.72 13.65
N ALA A 565 -40.28 -27.60 12.67
CA ALA A 565 -40.94 -26.34 12.32
C ALA A 565 -41.82 -25.77 13.47
N ARG A 566 -41.22 -24.93 14.33
CA ARG A 566 -41.82 -24.36 15.53
C ARG A 566 -41.41 -22.89 15.71
N GLY A 567 -42.35 -22.03 16.10
CA GLY A 567 -42.13 -20.58 16.20
C GLY A 567 -42.35 -19.87 14.86
N ASP A 568 -41.79 -18.67 14.72
CA ASP A 568 -42.01 -17.83 13.55
C ASP A 568 -41.20 -18.33 12.35
N LEU A 569 -41.91 -18.84 11.34
CA LEU A 569 -41.34 -19.17 10.04
C LEU A 569 -41.21 -17.90 9.20
N LYS A 570 -39.99 -17.56 8.78
CA LYS A 570 -39.70 -16.43 7.90
C LYS A 570 -38.91 -16.90 6.68
N GLU A 571 -39.18 -16.31 5.52
CA GLU A 571 -38.53 -16.68 4.25
C GLU A 571 -37.49 -15.64 3.81
N PHE A 572 -36.43 -16.12 3.15
CA PHE A 572 -35.49 -15.32 2.36
C PHE A 572 -35.35 -15.94 0.97
N SER A 573 -35.64 -15.16 -0.07
CA SER A 573 -35.55 -15.57 -1.48
C SER A 573 -34.33 -14.95 -2.13
N VAL A 574 -33.71 -15.69 -3.04
CA VAL A 574 -32.44 -15.37 -3.71
C VAL A 574 -32.66 -15.35 -5.23
N ASP A 575 -32.21 -14.30 -5.92
CA ASP A 575 -32.33 -14.08 -7.37
C ASP A 575 -31.39 -15.01 -8.18
N TYR A 576 -31.43 -16.32 -7.92
CA TYR A 576 -30.52 -17.31 -8.52
C TYR A 576 -30.86 -17.61 -9.99
N PRO A 577 -29.89 -17.52 -10.93
CA PRO A 577 -28.44 -17.51 -10.70
C PRO A 577 -27.75 -16.14 -10.63
N ASN A 578 -28.48 -15.03 -10.80
CA ASN A 578 -27.93 -13.66 -10.84
C ASN A 578 -27.40 -13.18 -9.47
N GLU A 579 -27.93 -13.75 -8.39
CA GLU A 579 -27.54 -13.56 -7.00
C GLU A 579 -27.44 -14.96 -6.36
N TYR A 580 -26.51 -15.14 -5.43
CA TYR A 580 -26.33 -16.40 -4.71
C TYR A 580 -25.76 -16.12 -3.32
N ILE A 581 -25.96 -17.03 -2.37
CA ILE A 581 -25.44 -16.85 -1.00
C ILE A 581 -23.92 -17.08 -0.99
N THR A 582 -23.18 -16.20 -0.32
CA THR A 582 -21.71 -16.19 -0.18
C THR A 582 -21.26 -16.25 1.28
N ALA A 583 -22.15 -15.93 2.23
CA ALA A 583 -21.92 -16.18 3.64
C ALA A 583 -23.18 -16.68 4.39
N VAL A 584 -22.94 -17.44 5.45
CA VAL A 584 -23.94 -17.92 6.40
C VAL A 584 -23.45 -17.53 7.80
N GLY A 585 -24.13 -16.61 8.46
CA GLY A 585 -23.79 -16.23 9.84
C GLY A 585 -24.93 -16.42 10.81
N GLY A 586 -24.71 -16.04 12.06
CA GLY A 586 -25.66 -16.21 13.14
C GLY A 586 -25.02 -16.14 14.52
N SER A 587 -25.69 -16.73 15.51
CA SER A 587 -25.14 -16.94 16.85
C SER A 587 -25.53 -18.30 17.42
N TYR A 588 -24.78 -18.81 18.39
CA TYR A 588 -25.11 -20.02 19.15
C TYR A 588 -24.84 -19.82 20.64
N LYS A 589 -25.55 -20.57 21.51
CA LYS A 589 -25.37 -20.47 22.97
C LYS A 589 -25.68 -21.77 23.69
N HIS A 590 -24.92 -22.07 24.74
CA HIS A 590 -25.28 -23.10 25.72
C HIS A 590 -26.55 -22.70 26.50
N ILE A 591 -27.51 -23.60 26.55
CA ILE A 591 -28.78 -23.45 27.25
C ILE A 591 -28.79 -24.45 28.42
N PHE A 592 -28.41 -23.97 29.61
CA PHE A 592 -28.25 -24.77 30.84
C PHE A 592 -29.42 -25.73 31.12
N ASN A 593 -30.66 -25.33 30.87
CA ASN A 593 -31.85 -26.17 31.10
C ASN A 593 -31.94 -27.42 30.20
N TYR A 594 -31.21 -27.45 29.08
CA TYR A 594 -31.14 -28.57 28.14
C TYR A 594 -29.72 -29.18 28.05
N ASP A 595 -28.79 -28.62 28.83
CA ASP A 595 -27.35 -28.87 28.81
C ASP A 595 -26.78 -29.13 27.41
N THR A 596 -26.98 -28.17 26.51
CA THR A 596 -26.48 -28.23 25.13
C THR A 596 -26.35 -26.84 24.54
N THR A 597 -25.51 -26.71 23.52
CA THR A 597 -25.43 -25.52 22.67
C THR A 597 -26.47 -25.62 21.55
N LEU A 598 -27.25 -24.56 21.34
CA LEU A 598 -28.20 -24.45 20.22
C LEU A 598 -27.85 -23.26 19.34
N VAL A 599 -28.15 -23.36 18.04
CA VAL A 599 -28.14 -22.20 17.14
C VAL A 599 -29.25 -21.23 17.59
N LYS A 600 -28.86 -19.99 17.91
CA LYS A 600 -29.71 -18.94 18.48
C LYS A 600 -30.21 -17.95 17.44
N SER A 601 -29.39 -17.66 16.44
CA SER A 601 -29.80 -16.91 15.26
C SER A 601 -29.12 -17.39 13.98
N LEU A 602 -29.68 -17.02 12.83
CA LEU A 602 -29.10 -17.16 11.50
C LEU A 602 -29.28 -15.88 10.67
N TYR A 603 -28.38 -15.65 9.72
CA TYR A 603 -28.50 -14.72 8.60
C TYR A 603 -27.70 -15.21 7.38
N PHE A 604 -28.00 -14.69 6.20
CA PHE A 604 -27.38 -15.09 4.94
C PHE A 604 -26.96 -13.86 4.13
N THR A 605 -25.71 -13.81 3.70
CA THR A 605 -25.15 -12.73 2.86
C THR A 605 -24.99 -13.21 1.43
N THR A 606 -25.28 -12.37 0.44
CA THR A 606 -25.23 -12.75 -1.00
C THR A 606 -24.02 -12.20 -1.75
N SER A 607 -23.82 -12.66 -2.99
CA SER A 607 -22.84 -12.15 -3.94
C SER A 607 -23.11 -10.72 -4.43
N LYS A 608 -24.35 -10.23 -4.31
CA LYS A 608 -24.67 -8.80 -4.42
C LYS A 608 -24.45 -8.05 -3.10
N GLY A 609 -23.95 -8.70 -2.04
CA GLY A 609 -23.71 -8.10 -0.72
C GLY A 609 -24.93 -8.00 0.20
N PHE A 610 -26.14 -8.27 -0.29
CA PHE A 610 -27.36 -8.20 0.53
C PHE A 610 -27.33 -9.23 1.66
N THR A 611 -27.54 -8.78 2.90
CA THR A 611 -27.70 -9.62 4.08
C THR A 611 -29.18 -9.75 4.45
N SER A 612 -29.68 -10.97 4.64
CA SER A 612 -31.05 -11.23 5.07
C SER A 612 -31.34 -10.68 6.47
N PRO A 613 -32.60 -10.33 6.79
CA PRO A 613 -33.02 -10.08 8.17
C PRO A 613 -32.64 -11.25 9.08
N MET A 614 -32.30 -10.97 10.34
CA MET A 614 -31.88 -12.03 11.26
C MET A 614 -33.06 -12.92 11.67
N PHE A 615 -32.85 -14.23 11.57
CA PHE A 615 -33.77 -15.27 12.03
C PHE A 615 -33.38 -15.67 13.45
N GLY A 616 -34.34 -15.76 14.38
CA GLY A 616 -34.06 -16.00 15.80
C GLY A 616 -33.57 -14.77 16.56
N GLU A 617 -32.85 -14.99 17.66
CA GLU A 617 -32.35 -13.92 18.55
C GLU A 617 -30.83 -13.91 18.59
N ASN A 618 -30.20 -12.73 18.40
CA ASN A 618 -28.75 -12.60 18.54
C ASN A 618 -28.32 -12.64 20.01
N LYS A 619 -28.05 -13.84 20.55
CA LYS A 619 -27.74 -14.03 21.97
C LYS A 619 -26.80 -15.22 22.16
N GLY A 620 -25.50 -14.98 22.19
CA GLY A 620 -24.49 -16.02 22.41
C GLY A 620 -23.15 -15.64 21.80
N THR A 621 -22.42 -16.64 21.32
CA THR A 621 -21.25 -16.44 20.47
C THR A 621 -21.71 -16.30 19.02
N GLU A 622 -21.33 -15.21 18.37
CA GLU A 622 -21.60 -14.99 16.94
C GLU A 622 -20.67 -15.83 16.05
N PHE A 623 -21.10 -16.10 14.83
CA PHE A 623 -20.30 -16.78 13.81
C PHE A 623 -20.65 -16.31 12.40
N GLU A 624 -19.71 -16.50 11.47
CA GLU A 624 -19.93 -16.32 10.03
C GLU A 624 -19.05 -17.30 9.23
N PHE A 625 -19.68 -18.12 8.39
CA PHE A 625 -19.03 -18.94 7.39
C PHE A 625 -19.04 -18.20 6.05
N LYS A 626 -17.87 -17.89 5.49
CA LYS A 626 -17.72 -17.25 4.18
C LYS A 626 -17.16 -18.21 3.15
N GLY A 627 -17.67 -18.14 1.92
CA GLY A 627 -17.05 -18.76 0.75
C GLY A 627 -15.74 -18.05 0.41
N GLU A 628 -14.66 -18.82 0.24
CA GLU A 628 -13.36 -18.29 -0.20
C GLU A 628 -13.50 -17.62 -1.58
N ASN A 629 -12.88 -16.46 -1.75
CA ASN A 629 -13.02 -15.62 -2.97
C ASN A 629 -14.48 -15.28 -3.36
N GLY A 630 -15.41 -15.28 -2.40
CA GLY A 630 -16.83 -15.08 -2.67
C GLY A 630 -17.54 -16.32 -3.21
N ALA A 631 -16.99 -17.51 -2.97
CA ALA A 631 -17.58 -18.78 -3.40
C ALA A 631 -19.06 -18.94 -2.99
N LYS A 632 -19.81 -19.60 -3.87
CA LYS A 632 -21.26 -19.76 -3.82
C LYS A 632 -21.68 -20.91 -2.90
N LEU A 633 -22.67 -20.69 -2.04
CA LEU A 633 -23.27 -21.71 -1.19
C LEU A 633 -23.98 -22.79 -2.04
N ILE A 634 -23.54 -24.04 -1.90
CA ILE A 634 -24.01 -25.23 -2.63
C ILE A 634 -24.50 -26.37 -1.70
N GLY A 635 -24.57 -26.12 -0.40
CA GLY A 635 -24.99 -27.13 0.58
C GLY A 635 -24.95 -26.62 2.02
N PHE A 636 -25.66 -27.33 2.90
CA PHE A 636 -25.59 -27.19 4.36
C PHE A 636 -25.27 -28.55 4.98
N HIS A 637 -24.71 -28.56 6.18
CA HIS A 637 -24.63 -29.75 7.02
C HIS A 637 -24.70 -29.33 8.49
N GLY A 638 -24.93 -30.27 9.38
CA GLY A 638 -25.07 -29.93 10.79
C GLY A 638 -25.75 -31.04 11.57
N ARG A 639 -26.40 -30.64 12.66
CA ARG A 639 -27.17 -31.51 13.53
C ARG A 639 -28.52 -30.88 13.84
N GLY A 640 -29.59 -31.66 13.82
CA GLY A 640 -30.93 -31.16 14.06
C GLY A 640 -31.90 -32.21 14.59
N GLY A 641 -32.93 -31.73 15.29
CA GLY A 641 -33.98 -32.55 15.88
C GLY A 641 -35.12 -31.67 16.37
N ASN A 642 -35.25 -31.51 17.69
CA ASN A 642 -36.21 -30.57 18.31
C ASN A 642 -35.84 -29.08 18.09
N ALA A 643 -34.62 -28.82 17.64
CA ALA A 643 -34.10 -27.53 17.19
C ALA A 643 -33.02 -27.75 16.08
N ILE A 644 -32.34 -26.69 15.66
CA ILE A 644 -31.04 -26.80 14.99
C ILE A 644 -29.94 -26.73 16.06
N ASP A 645 -29.43 -27.90 16.41
CA ASP A 645 -28.37 -28.05 17.40
C ASP A 645 -27.05 -27.46 16.87
N ALA A 646 -26.67 -27.77 15.63
CA ALA A 646 -25.49 -27.20 14.96
C ALA A 646 -25.66 -27.01 13.45
N ILE A 647 -24.95 -26.05 12.87
CA ILE A 647 -25.05 -25.65 11.45
C ILE A 647 -23.68 -25.35 10.83
N GLY A 648 -23.50 -25.74 9.56
CA GLY A 648 -22.30 -25.56 8.73
C GLY A 648 -22.67 -25.56 7.24
N ALA A 649 -21.74 -25.14 6.39
CA ALA A 649 -22.00 -24.74 5.00
C ALA A 649 -21.00 -25.34 4.01
N TYR A 650 -21.42 -25.57 2.77
CA TYR A 650 -20.57 -25.97 1.65
C TYR A 650 -20.55 -24.86 0.59
N PHE A 651 -19.36 -24.44 0.15
CA PHE A 651 -19.16 -23.41 -0.88
C PHE A 651 -18.42 -23.95 -2.12
N ASP A 652 -18.77 -23.45 -3.30
CA ASP A 652 -18.27 -23.87 -4.62
C ASP A 652 -16.86 -23.32 -4.90
N THR A 653 -15.82 -24.16 -4.82
CA THR A 653 -14.41 -23.71 -4.93
C THR A 653 -13.90 -23.54 -6.37
N GLY A 654 -14.66 -23.97 -7.38
CA GLY A 654 -14.29 -23.84 -8.79
C GLY A 654 -13.13 -24.73 -9.28
N SER A 655 -13.19 -25.14 -10.55
CA SER A 655 -12.05 -25.79 -11.23
C SER A 655 -11.29 -24.79 -12.08
N SER A 656 -10.08 -24.44 -11.62
CA SER A 656 -8.96 -23.94 -12.43
C SER A 656 -9.22 -22.73 -13.36
N SER A 657 -9.17 -21.51 -12.81
CA SER A 657 -8.70 -20.33 -13.57
C SER A 657 -8.06 -19.29 -12.64
N LYS A 658 -6.81 -18.93 -12.96
CA LYS A 658 -5.89 -17.88 -12.45
C LYS A 658 -6.32 -16.94 -11.31
N GLU A 659 -5.32 -16.64 -10.48
CA GLU A 659 -5.30 -15.70 -9.35
C GLU A 659 -6.23 -14.47 -9.47
N GLY A 660 -7.09 -14.32 -8.47
CA GLY A 660 -7.83 -13.10 -8.14
C GLY A 660 -7.78 -12.88 -6.63
N SER A 661 -7.64 -11.62 -6.19
CA SER A 661 -7.37 -11.27 -4.80
C SER A 661 -8.57 -11.43 -3.85
N LYS A 662 -8.24 -11.58 -2.56
CA LYS A 662 -9.12 -11.42 -1.38
C LYS A 662 -10.27 -10.42 -1.60
N PRO A 663 -11.53 -10.77 -1.27
CA PRO A 663 -12.67 -9.86 -1.35
C PRO A 663 -12.74 -8.94 -0.11
N ASP A 664 -11.90 -7.90 -0.08
CA ASP A 664 -12.36 -6.63 0.49
C ASP A 664 -13.45 -6.09 -0.45
N VAL A 665 -14.56 -5.57 0.07
CA VAL A 665 -15.60 -4.98 -0.81
C VAL A 665 -14.99 -3.74 -1.46
N PRO A 666 -14.67 -3.79 -2.77
CA PRO A 666 -13.76 -2.83 -3.34
C PRO A 666 -14.53 -1.51 -3.52
N GLY A 667 -13.88 -0.39 -3.22
CA GLY A 667 -14.54 0.92 -3.11
C GLY A 667 -15.27 1.21 -1.80
N LYS A 668 -15.18 0.37 -0.74
CA LYS A 668 -15.63 0.76 0.61
C LYS A 668 -14.76 1.90 1.17
N LYS A 669 -15.40 2.96 1.70
CA LYS A 669 -14.76 4.12 2.36
C LYS A 669 -15.45 4.46 3.68
N GLY A 670 -14.71 4.94 4.67
CA GLY A 670 -15.24 5.22 6.03
C GLY A 670 -15.54 3.94 6.85
N PRO A 671 -16.38 4.03 7.90
CA PRO A 671 -17.16 5.19 8.30
C PRO A 671 -16.32 6.22 9.08
N LEU A 672 -16.81 7.45 9.15
CA LEU A 672 -16.31 8.52 10.03
C LEU A 672 -17.47 9.04 10.88
N GLY A 673 -17.19 9.45 12.12
CA GLY A 673 -18.20 9.89 13.09
C GLY A 673 -17.99 9.29 14.48
N GLY A 674 -19.07 9.05 15.22
CA GLY A 674 -19.08 8.47 16.56
C GLY A 674 -19.30 6.95 16.62
N ASP A 675 -19.19 6.42 17.84
CA ASP A 675 -19.27 5.01 18.22
C ASP A 675 -20.61 4.63 18.88
N LYS A 676 -21.62 5.51 18.77
CA LYS A 676 -23.00 5.31 19.21
C LYS A 676 -23.90 5.02 17.98
N GLY A 677 -25.20 4.83 18.22
CA GLY A 677 -26.15 4.40 17.19
C GLY A 677 -26.03 2.91 16.83
N GLU A 678 -27.09 2.37 16.24
CA GLU A 678 -27.12 1.00 15.68
C GLU A 678 -26.40 0.98 14.32
N GLU A 679 -25.70 -0.12 14.00
CA GLU A 679 -24.98 -0.23 12.72
C GLU A 679 -25.93 -0.48 11.55
N PHE A 680 -25.67 0.18 10.42
CA PHE A 680 -26.40 -0.03 9.16
C PHE A 680 -25.44 -0.22 7.97
N ASN A 681 -25.90 -0.98 6.97
CA ASN A 681 -25.09 -1.39 5.83
C ASN A 681 -25.96 -1.62 4.57
N ASP A 682 -26.17 -0.55 3.81
CA ASP A 682 -26.82 -0.58 2.50
C ASP A 682 -25.82 -0.96 1.42
N VAL A 683 -25.94 -2.18 0.90
CA VAL A 683 -25.09 -2.75 -0.17
C VAL A 683 -25.92 -3.54 -1.18
N GLY A 684 -25.42 -3.60 -2.41
CA GLY A 684 -26.04 -4.38 -3.49
C GLY A 684 -27.01 -3.62 -4.38
N PHE A 685 -26.81 -2.30 -4.50
CA PHE A 685 -27.59 -1.43 -5.35
C PHE A 685 -26.81 -1.03 -6.61
N GLU A 686 -27.53 -0.72 -7.69
CA GLU A 686 -26.99 -0.36 -9.01
C GLU A 686 -26.65 1.14 -9.10
N GLY A 687 -27.06 1.92 -8.11
CA GLY A 687 -26.86 3.36 -7.96
C GLY A 687 -28.00 4.03 -7.18
N VAL A 688 -27.98 5.36 -7.11
CA VAL A 688 -28.94 6.18 -6.34
C VAL A 688 -29.79 7.06 -7.26
N LYS A 689 -31.10 7.15 -7.02
CA LYS A 689 -32.04 8.07 -7.69
C LYS A 689 -32.41 9.30 -6.84
N LYS A 690 -32.48 9.15 -5.52
CA LYS A 690 -32.76 10.26 -4.60
C LYS A 690 -32.10 10.01 -3.25
N ILE A 691 -31.66 11.08 -2.60
CA ILE A 691 -31.38 11.12 -1.15
C ILE A 691 -32.30 12.17 -0.52
N THR A 692 -32.88 11.87 0.63
CA THR A 692 -33.49 12.87 1.53
C THR A 692 -32.68 12.91 2.80
N VAL A 693 -32.14 14.07 3.17
CA VAL A 693 -31.39 14.26 4.41
C VAL A 693 -32.24 15.10 5.36
N GLY A 694 -32.40 14.64 6.60
CA GLY A 694 -32.91 15.43 7.70
C GLY A 694 -31.76 15.96 8.54
N ALA A 695 -31.78 17.25 8.87
CA ALA A 695 -30.81 17.85 9.77
C ALA A 695 -31.46 18.90 10.68
N ASP A 696 -30.95 19.00 11.91
CA ASP A 696 -31.23 20.11 12.81
C ASP A 696 -29.92 20.83 13.19
N LYS A 697 -30.05 21.89 13.99
CA LYS A 697 -28.89 22.69 14.46
C LYS A 697 -27.86 21.91 15.29
N TYR A 698 -28.13 20.66 15.67
CA TYR A 698 -27.20 19.83 16.42
C TYR A 698 -26.50 18.79 15.54
N SER A 699 -27.18 18.23 14.53
CA SER A 699 -26.66 17.12 13.72
C SER A 699 -27.49 16.86 12.44
N VAL A 700 -26.91 16.15 11.48
CA VAL A 700 -27.69 15.33 10.54
C VAL A 700 -28.41 14.25 11.36
N THR A 701 -29.74 14.26 11.29
CA THR A 701 -30.61 13.41 12.12
C THR A 701 -31.01 12.13 11.42
N TYR A 702 -31.07 12.18 10.08
CA TYR A 702 -31.75 11.19 9.24
C TYR A 702 -31.18 11.18 7.83
N ILE A 703 -31.11 9.99 7.22
CA ILE A 703 -30.90 9.84 5.79
C ILE A 703 -31.83 8.77 5.22
N LYS A 704 -32.53 9.12 4.14
CA LYS A 704 -33.33 8.22 3.31
C LYS A 704 -32.73 8.17 1.91
N ILE A 705 -32.61 6.99 1.32
CA ILE A 705 -32.04 6.80 -0.01
C ILE A 705 -32.99 5.95 -0.85
N ASP A 706 -33.39 6.48 -2.00
CA ASP A 706 -34.07 5.71 -3.05
C ASP A 706 -32.99 5.17 -4.01
N TYR A 707 -32.57 3.94 -3.74
CA TYR A 707 -31.62 3.19 -4.56
C TYR A 707 -32.30 2.56 -5.79
N VAL A 708 -31.49 2.09 -6.74
CA VAL A 708 -31.92 1.19 -7.82
C VAL A 708 -31.39 -0.22 -7.58
N LYS A 709 -32.23 -1.25 -7.74
CA LYS A 709 -31.82 -2.66 -7.76
C LYS A 709 -32.67 -3.44 -8.78
N ASN A 710 -32.02 -4.21 -9.65
CA ASN A 710 -32.64 -4.90 -10.79
C ASN A 710 -33.60 -3.96 -11.57
N GLY A 711 -33.19 -2.70 -11.80
CA GLY A 711 -33.98 -1.65 -12.46
C GLY A 711 -35.18 -1.06 -11.67
N LYS A 712 -35.56 -1.64 -10.53
CA LYS A 712 -36.61 -1.13 -9.62
C LYS A 712 -36.05 -0.13 -8.62
N VAL A 713 -36.92 0.65 -7.97
CA VAL A 713 -36.53 1.55 -6.88
C VAL A 713 -36.71 0.82 -5.54
N GLU A 714 -35.70 0.86 -4.69
CA GLU A 714 -35.74 0.38 -3.31
C GLU A 714 -35.33 1.50 -2.35
N THR A 715 -36.20 1.82 -1.39
CA THR A 715 -35.89 2.80 -0.34
C THR A 715 -35.14 2.15 0.83
N ARG A 716 -34.21 2.89 1.44
CA ARG A 716 -33.60 2.62 2.76
C ARG A 716 -33.63 3.89 3.60
N GLU A 717 -33.72 3.75 4.93
CA GLU A 717 -33.96 4.85 5.87
C GLU A 717 -33.20 4.60 7.18
N HIS A 718 -32.37 5.55 7.62
CA HIS A 718 -31.53 5.46 8.81
C HIS A 718 -31.59 6.73 9.65
N GLY A 719 -31.45 6.59 10.97
CA GLY A 719 -31.60 7.70 11.93
C GLY A 719 -33.07 8.04 12.22
N THR A 720 -33.33 9.25 12.73
CA THR A 720 -34.66 9.71 13.15
C THR A 720 -35.05 10.97 12.37
N ALA A 721 -36.10 10.89 11.54
CA ALA A 721 -36.59 12.01 10.71
C ALA A 721 -37.02 13.24 11.54
N ARG A 722 -36.10 14.18 11.75
CA ARG A 722 -36.26 15.37 12.59
C ARG A 722 -35.52 16.57 12.03
N GLY A 723 -36.11 17.76 12.11
CA GLY A 723 -35.52 18.98 11.56
C GLY A 723 -35.88 19.19 10.08
N ASP A 724 -35.04 19.94 9.37
CA ASP A 724 -35.27 20.30 7.96
C ASP A 724 -34.96 19.09 7.07
N LEU A 725 -36.02 18.45 6.56
CA LEU A 725 -35.93 17.42 5.52
C LEU A 725 -35.77 18.09 4.15
N LYS A 726 -34.67 17.80 3.46
CA LYS A 726 -34.38 18.32 2.10
C LYS A 726 -34.03 17.16 1.17
N GLU A 727 -34.48 17.23 -0.08
CA GLU A 727 -34.23 16.20 -1.10
C GLU A 727 -33.13 16.60 -2.08
N PHE A 728 -32.36 15.62 -2.54
CA PHE A 728 -31.47 15.68 -3.70
C PHE A 728 -31.83 14.54 -4.66
N SER A 729 -32.16 14.87 -5.91
CA SER A 729 -32.51 13.88 -6.95
C SER A 729 -31.40 13.76 -7.99
N VAL A 730 -31.18 12.54 -8.48
CA VAL A 730 -30.09 12.16 -9.39
C VAL A 730 -30.69 11.66 -10.71
N ASP A 731 -30.16 12.13 -11.84
CA ASP A 731 -30.57 11.77 -13.22
C ASP A 731 -30.11 10.35 -13.61
N TYR A 732 -30.41 9.35 -12.78
CA TYR A 732 -29.97 7.97 -12.95
C TYR A 732 -30.73 7.26 -14.09
N PRO A 733 -30.07 6.52 -15.01
CA PRO A 733 -28.66 6.10 -14.96
C PRO A 733 -27.66 7.05 -15.63
N ASN A 734 -28.12 8.17 -16.22
CA ASN A 734 -27.29 9.16 -16.91
C ASN A 734 -26.33 9.91 -15.96
N GLU A 735 -26.56 9.79 -14.66
CA GLU A 735 -25.84 10.43 -13.58
C GLU A 735 -25.82 9.52 -12.35
N ASN A 736 -24.72 9.55 -11.63
CA ASN A 736 -24.52 8.78 -10.41
C ASN A 736 -23.82 9.68 -9.39
N ILE A 737 -23.97 9.41 -8.08
CA ILE A 737 -23.10 10.06 -7.07
C ILE A 737 -21.71 9.43 -7.15
N THR A 738 -20.64 10.20 -7.01
CA THR A 738 -19.22 9.79 -7.08
C THR A 738 -18.39 10.30 -5.91
N ALA A 739 -18.90 11.25 -5.13
CA ALA A 739 -18.35 11.60 -3.82
C ALA A 739 -19.45 11.85 -2.78
N VAL A 740 -19.12 11.60 -1.52
CA VAL A 740 -19.91 11.89 -0.33
C VAL A 740 -19.02 12.65 0.64
N GLY A 741 -19.36 13.87 1.02
CA GLY A 741 -18.59 14.62 2.02
C GLY A 741 -19.48 15.29 3.06
N GLY A 742 -18.86 16.06 3.95
CA GLY A 742 -19.55 16.79 5.01
C GLY A 742 -18.64 17.14 6.19
N THR A 743 -19.21 17.38 7.36
CA THR A 743 -18.48 17.54 8.64
C THR A 743 -18.99 16.59 9.71
N TYR A 744 -18.11 16.24 10.66
CA TYR A 744 -18.47 15.60 11.93
C TYR A 744 -17.86 16.36 13.12
N LYS A 745 -18.48 16.27 14.31
CA LYS A 745 -18.01 16.99 15.50
C LYS A 745 -18.40 16.29 16.80
N HIS A 746 -17.52 16.30 17.79
CA HIS A 746 -17.86 15.91 19.17
C HIS A 746 -18.78 16.95 19.82
N ILE A 747 -19.90 16.48 20.39
CA ILE A 747 -20.92 17.28 21.06
C ILE A 747 -20.85 16.97 22.55
N PHE A 748 -20.12 17.80 23.30
CA PHE A 748 -19.85 17.63 24.74
C PHE A 748 -21.09 17.30 25.59
N ASN A 749 -22.25 17.88 25.28
CA ASN A 749 -23.50 17.63 26.04
C ASN A 749 -24.08 16.21 25.89
N TYR A 750 -23.65 15.45 24.87
CA TYR A 750 -24.06 14.06 24.61
C TYR A 750 -22.88 13.07 24.65
N ASP A 751 -21.68 13.61 24.93
CA ASP A 751 -20.37 12.94 24.87
C ASP A 751 -20.24 11.96 23.70
N THR A 752 -20.42 12.46 22.48
CA THR A 752 -20.32 11.65 21.25
C THR A 752 -20.01 12.53 20.04
N THR A 753 -19.44 11.92 19.01
CA THR A 753 -19.25 12.55 17.70
C THR A 753 -20.45 12.28 16.82
N LEU A 754 -21.05 13.34 16.25
CA LEU A 754 -22.16 13.23 15.31
C LEU A 754 -21.77 13.79 13.95
N ILE A 755 -22.44 13.32 12.89
CA ILE A 755 -22.40 13.98 11.59
C ILE A 755 -23.11 15.33 11.70
N LYS A 756 -22.41 16.40 11.33
CA LYS A 756 -22.86 17.80 11.39
C LYS A 756 -23.37 18.32 10.06
N SER A 757 -22.78 17.87 8.96
CA SER A 757 -23.32 18.11 7.62
C SER A 757 -23.05 16.96 6.65
N LEU A 758 -23.77 16.94 5.53
CA LEU A 758 -23.53 16.09 4.35
C LEU A 758 -23.64 16.89 3.05
N TYR A 759 -22.90 16.46 2.02
CA TYR A 759 -23.10 16.83 0.61
C TYR A 759 -22.74 15.65 -0.31
N PHE A 760 -23.21 15.68 -1.56
CA PHE A 760 -23.02 14.63 -2.55
C PHE A 760 -22.59 15.22 -3.90
N THR A 761 -21.48 14.73 -4.47
CA THR A 761 -21.00 15.14 -5.80
C THR A 761 -21.29 14.03 -6.82
N THR A 762 -21.63 14.38 -8.06
CA THR A 762 -22.03 13.42 -9.10
C THR A 762 -20.96 13.11 -10.15
N SER A 763 -21.23 12.13 -11.02
CA SER A 763 -20.42 11.79 -12.20
C SER A 763 -20.45 12.86 -13.29
N LYS A 764 -21.37 13.82 -13.20
CA LYS A 764 -21.35 15.08 -13.96
C LYS A 764 -20.61 16.20 -13.19
N GLY A 765 -20.18 15.92 -11.97
CA GLY A 765 -19.51 16.84 -11.06
C GLY A 765 -20.43 17.92 -10.49
N PHE A 766 -21.75 17.74 -10.52
CA PHE A 766 -22.67 18.58 -9.75
C PHE A 766 -22.53 18.23 -8.27
N THR A 767 -22.43 19.22 -7.38
CA THR A 767 -22.43 19.02 -5.92
C THR A 767 -23.74 19.51 -5.33
N SER A 768 -24.38 18.69 -4.48
CA SER A 768 -25.61 19.07 -3.80
C SER A 768 -25.40 20.23 -2.81
N PRO A 769 -26.43 21.05 -2.54
CA PRO A 769 -26.41 21.94 -1.39
C PRO A 769 -26.07 21.18 -0.10
N MET A 770 -25.39 21.85 0.84
CA MET A 770 -24.99 21.27 2.11
C MET A 770 -26.23 21.03 3.01
N PHE A 771 -26.37 19.81 3.51
CA PHE A 771 -27.42 19.38 4.44
C PHE A 771 -26.88 19.44 5.86
N GLY A 772 -27.45 20.27 6.73
CA GLY A 772 -26.96 20.50 8.10
C GLY A 772 -26.06 21.74 8.21
N GLU A 773 -25.23 21.81 9.25
CA GLU A 773 -24.35 22.95 9.55
C GLU A 773 -22.89 22.57 9.34
N ASN A 774 -22.17 23.26 8.44
CA ASN A 774 -20.76 22.98 8.19
C ASN A 774 -19.87 23.43 9.37
N THR A 775 -19.74 22.58 10.39
CA THR A 775 -18.99 22.88 11.61
C THR A 775 -18.41 21.62 12.22
N GLY A 776 -17.08 21.51 12.26
CA GLY A 776 -16.38 20.33 12.78
C GLY A 776 -15.15 20.01 11.95
N THR A 777 -14.77 18.73 11.91
CA THR A 777 -13.76 18.20 10.99
C THR A 777 -14.45 17.85 9.68
N GLU A 778 -13.95 18.40 8.56
CA GLU A 778 -14.43 18.07 7.22
C GLU A 778 -13.96 16.68 6.78
N PHE A 779 -14.77 16.00 5.98
CA PHE A 779 -14.43 14.72 5.37
C PHE A 779 -15.00 14.60 3.96
N GLU A 780 -14.38 13.73 3.16
CA GLU A 780 -14.87 13.38 1.83
C GLU A 780 -14.45 11.93 1.49
N PHE A 781 -15.42 11.15 1.02
CA PHE A 781 -15.22 9.84 0.42
C PHE A 781 -15.44 9.97 -1.09
N LYS A 782 -14.38 9.75 -1.87
CA LYS A 782 -14.42 9.74 -3.35
C LYS A 782 -14.32 8.31 -3.89
N GLY A 783 -15.11 8.03 -4.92
CA GLY A 783 -14.98 6.83 -5.74
C GLY A 783 -13.75 6.90 -6.64
N GLU A 784 -12.89 5.89 -6.57
CA GLU A 784 -11.69 5.81 -7.41
C GLU A 784 -12.07 5.75 -8.89
N ASN A 785 -11.34 6.48 -9.74
CA ASN A 785 -11.61 6.66 -11.17
C ASN A 785 -13.04 7.15 -11.51
N GLY A 786 -13.74 7.80 -10.56
CA GLY A 786 -15.12 8.23 -10.74
C GLY A 786 -16.16 7.12 -10.52
N ALA A 787 -15.79 6.04 -9.82
CA ALA A 787 -16.70 4.97 -9.41
C ALA A 787 -17.98 5.52 -8.74
N LYS A 788 -19.14 4.95 -9.12
CA LYS A 788 -20.47 5.39 -8.66
C LYS A 788 -20.80 4.86 -7.26
N LEU A 789 -21.50 5.66 -6.47
CA LEU A 789 -22.03 5.29 -5.16
C LEU A 789 -23.11 4.21 -5.32
N ILE A 790 -22.89 3.06 -4.69
CA ILE A 790 -23.75 1.87 -4.71
C ILE A 790 -24.23 1.44 -3.31
N GLY A 791 -23.92 2.24 -2.28
CA GLY A 791 -24.24 1.90 -0.91
C GLY A 791 -23.74 2.93 0.12
N PHE A 792 -24.37 2.92 1.29
CA PHE A 792 -23.93 3.62 2.49
C PHE A 792 -23.76 2.61 3.63
N HIS A 793 -22.87 2.87 4.57
CA HIS A 793 -22.81 2.18 5.85
C HIS A 793 -22.51 3.20 6.92
N GLY A 794 -22.71 2.84 8.19
CA GLY A 794 -22.52 3.78 9.27
C GLY A 794 -23.28 3.37 10.51
N ARG A 795 -23.58 4.35 11.35
CA ARG A 795 -24.27 4.16 12.61
C ARG A 795 -25.32 5.25 12.81
N GLY A 796 -26.51 4.86 13.26
CA GLY A 796 -27.62 5.79 13.40
C GLY A 796 -28.63 5.38 14.47
N GLY A 797 -29.34 6.38 14.99
CA GLY A 797 -30.36 6.24 16.01
C GLY A 797 -31.17 7.52 16.14
N THR A 798 -30.97 8.27 17.22
CA THR A 798 -31.58 9.61 17.40
C THR A 798 -30.93 10.70 16.54
N ALA A 799 -29.80 10.40 15.91
CA ALA A 799 -29.12 11.14 14.86
C ALA A 799 -28.38 10.18 13.90
N ILE A 800 -27.59 10.69 12.95
CA ILE A 800 -26.54 9.92 12.28
C ILE A 800 -25.24 10.13 13.06
N ASP A 801 -24.83 9.10 13.79
CA ASP A 801 -23.62 9.09 14.60
C ASP A 801 -22.38 8.97 13.69
N ALA A 802 -22.40 8.05 12.71
CA ALA A 802 -21.32 7.86 11.74
C ALA A 802 -21.81 7.50 10.34
N ILE A 803 -21.01 7.82 9.32
CA ILE A 803 -21.34 7.59 7.90
C ILE A 803 -20.11 7.17 7.09
N GLY A 804 -20.33 6.30 6.11
CA GLY A 804 -19.37 5.72 5.18
C GLY A 804 -20.06 5.32 3.87
N ALA A 805 -19.28 5.11 2.81
CA ALA A 805 -19.79 4.91 1.45
C ALA A 805 -19.23 3.64 0.79
N TYR A 806 -19.94 3.15 -0.23
CA TYR A 806 -19.48 2.10 -1.15
C TYR A 806 -19.53 2.61 -2.59
N PHE A 807 -18.42 2.47 -3.32
CA PHE A 807 -18.31 2.87 -4.73
C PHE A 807 -18.03 1.66 -5.65
N ASP A 808 -18.62 1.65 -6.85
CA ASP A 808 -18.51 0.56 -7.83
C ASP A 808 -17.16 0.59 -8.58
N THR A 809 -16.16 -0.08 -8.01
CA THR A 809 -14.83 -0.24 -8.62
C THR A 809 -14.81 -1.47 -9.54
N GLY A 810 -15.59 -1.41 -10.61
CA GLY A 810 -15.84 -2.53 -11.53
C GLY A 810 -14.59 -3.20 -12.11
N SER A 811 -14.74 -4.47 -12.52
CA SER A 811 -13.65 -5.36 -12.96
C SER A 811 -12.76 -4.79 -14.09
N SER A 812 -11.62 -4.23 -13.69
CA SER A 812 -10.35 -4.20 -14.46
C SER A 812 -10.38 -3.67 -15.91
N SER A 813 -11.08 -2.57 -16.17
CA SER A 813 -10.72 -1.70 -17.30
C SER A 813 -9.40 -0.97 -16.99
N LYS A 814 -8.30 -1.37 -17.65
CA LYS A 814 -7.00 -0.67 -17.56
C LYS A 814 -7.01 0.66 -18.32
N ASP A 815 -7.58 1.69 -17.73
CA ASP A 815 -7.18 3.06 -18.02
C ASP A 815 -7.08 3.87 -16.72
N GLY A 816 -5.84 4.13 -16.30
CA GLY A 816 -5.52 4.87 -15.08
C GLY A 816 -5.44 6.38 -15.33
N SER A 817 -6.43 6.93 -16.04
CA SER A 817 -6.53 8.35 -16.32
C SER A 817 -7.62 9.02 -15.49
N LYS A 818 -7.25 10.12 -14.84
CA LYS A 818 -8.18 11.07 -14.23
C LYS A 818 -9.19 11.53 -15.30
N PRO A 819 -10.51 11.54 -15.03
CA PRO A 819 -11.51 11.98 -16.00
C PRO A 819 -11.49 13.51 -16.16
N ASP A 820 -10.48 14.02 -16.85
CA ASP A 820 -10.53 15.35 -17.46
C ASP A 820 -11.58 15.33 -18.57
N VAL A 821 -12.76 15.89 -18.27
CA VAL A 821 -13.89 15.98 -19.21
C VAL A 821 -13.40 16.63 -20.52
N PRO A 822 -13.51 15.96 -21.67
CA PRO A 822 -13.07 16.50 -22.95
C PRO A 822 -13.66 17.88 -23.20
N GLY A 823 -12.81 18.84 -23.60
CA GLY A 823 -13.21 20.23 -23.84
C GLY A 823 -13.36 21.10 -22.58
N LYS A 824 -13.04 20.62 -21.36
CA LYS A 824 -12.99 21.46 -20.15
C LYS A 824 -11.86 22.50 -20.24
N LYS A 825 -12.17 23.77 -19.97
CA LYS A 825 -11.22 24.90 -19.88
C LYS A 825 -11.47 25.68 -18.57
N GLY A 826 -10.43 26.21 -17.95
CA GLY A 826 -10.51 26.92 -16.66
C GLY A 826 -10.69 25.97 -15.45
N PRO A 827 -11.18 26.46 -14.30
CA PRO A 827 -11.67 27.82 -14.07
C PRO A 827 -10.52 28.83 -13.85
N LEU A 828 -10.83 30.12 -14.02
CA LEU A 828 -9.97 31.25 -13.66
C LEU A 828 -10.76 32.17 -12.74
N GLY A 829 -10.10 32.78 -11.75
CA GLY A 829 -10.73 33.66 -10.76
C GLY A 829 -10.23 33.42 -9.34
N GLY A 830 -11.08 33.64 -8.34
CA GLY A 830 -10.80 33.45 -6.93
C GLY A 830 -11.25 32.10 -6.35
N ASP A 831 -10.94 31.92 -5.08
CA ASP A 831 -11.16 30.70 -4.29
C ASP A 831 -12.36 30.82 -3.32
N LYS A 832 -13.07 31.94 -3.31
CA LYS A 832 -14.30 32.10 -2.51
C LYS A 832 -15.55 31.81 -3.36
N GLY A 833 -16.72 31.79 -2.73
CA GLY A 833 -17.98 31.35 -3.37
C GLY A 833 -18.15 29.83 -3.39
N GLU A 834 -19.39 29.37 -3.58
CA GLU A 834 -19.76 27.95 -3.67
C GLU A 834 -19.39 27.40 -5.05
N GLU A 835 -18.93 26.15 -5.14
CA GLU A 835 -18.61 25.53 -6.43
C GLU A 835 -19.87 25.22 -7.25
N PHE A 836 -19.83 25.58 -8.54
CA PHE A 836 -20.88 25.22 -9.49
C PHE A 836 -20.31 24.56 -10.75
N ASN A 837 -21.10 23.67 -11.36
CA ASN A 837 -20.66 22.86 -12.49
C ASN A 837 -21.86 22.40 -13.34
N ASP A 838 -22.08 23.11 -14.45
CA ASP A 838 -23.05 22.78 -15.48
C ASP A 838 -22.36 21.95 -16.59
N VAL A 839 -22.77 20.69 -16.77
CA VAL A 839 -22.34 19.85 -17.90
C VAL A 839 -23.50 19.00 -18.46
N GLY A 840 -23.30 18.44 -19.64
CA GLY A 840 -24.24 17.50 -20.26
C GLY A 840 -25.41 18.17 -20.97
N PHE A 841 -25.19 19.38 -21.48
CA PHE A 841 -26.12 20.12 -22.33
C PHE A 841 -25.74 20.02 -23.82
N GLU A 842 -26.70 20.24 -24.70
CA GLU A 842 -26.56 20.16 -26.17
C GLU A 842 -26.11 21.49 -26.79
N GLY A 843 -26.12 22.57 -26.02
CA GLY A 843 -25.74 23.93 -26.39
C GLY A 843 -26.51 24.98 -25.57
N VAL A 844 -26.33 26.25 -25.92
CA VAL A 844 -26.90 27.42 -25.23
C VAL A 844 -27.83 28.21 -26.16
N LYS A 845 -29.02 28.58 -25.67
CA LYS A 845 -29.97 29.48 -26.35
C LYS A 845 -29.89 30.93 -25.87
N LYS A 846 -29.59 31.15 -24.58
CA LYS A 846 -29.44 32.49 -24.02
C LYS A 846 -28.50 32.48 -22.81
N ILE A 847 -27.76 33.56 -22.62
CA ILE A 847 -27.10 33.89 -21.35
C ILE A 847 -27.61 35.26 -20.87
N THR A 848 -27.92 35.40 -19.60
CA THR A 848 -28.21 36.67 -18.95
C THR A 848 -27.16 36.91 -17.86
N VAL A 849 -26.35 37.95 -18.01
CA VAL A 849 -25.26 38.29 -17.08
C VAL A 849 -25.67 39.51 -16.26
N GLY A 850 -25.56 39.41 -14.94
CA GLY A 850 -25.62 40.54 -14.01
C GLY A 850 -24.22 41.03 -13.66
N ALA A 851 -23.98 42.34 -13.71
CA ALA A 851 -22.73 42.93 -13.27
C ALA A 851 -22.93 44.29 -12.59
N ASP A 852 -22.09 44.60 -11.61
CA ASP A 852 -21.96 45.93 -11.04
C ASP A 852 -20.54 46.50 -11.26
N LYS A 853 -20.29 47.71 -10.77
CA LYS A 853 -18.96 48.34 -10.82
C LYS A 853 -17.85 47.58 -10.08
N TYR A 854 -18.18 46.56 -9.29
CA TYR A 854 -17.20 45.75 -8.56
C TYR A 854 -16.91 44.42 -9.25
N SER A 855 -17.89 43.78 -9.89
CA SER A 855 -17.77 42.40 -10.40
C SER A 855 -18.93 42.02 -11.34
N VAL A 856 -18.73 40.95 -12.13
CA VAL A 856 -19.84 40.11 -12.58
C VAL A 856 -20.45 39.46 -11.34
N THR A 857 -21.72 39.74 -11.08
CA THR A 857 -22.41 39.32 -9.87
C THR A 857 -23.19 38.02 -10.04
N TYR A 858 -23.64 37.75 -11.27
CA TYR A 858 -24.63 36.72 -11.59
C TYR A 858 -24.48 36.25 -13.03
N ILE A 859 -24.71 34.96 -13.27
CA ILE A 859 -24.90 34.41 -14.61
C ILE A 859 -26.08 33.43 -14.61
N LYS A 860 -26.99 33.63 -15.57
CA LYS A 860 -28.10 32.74 -15.88
C LYS A 860 -27.94 32.20 -17.29
N ILE A 861 -28.14 30.90 -17.48
CA ILE A 861 -28.00 30.24 -18.77
C ILE A 861 -29.27 29.45 -19.11
N GLU A 862 -29.81 29.68 -20.30
CA GLU A 862 -30.85 28.86 -20.92
C GLU A 862 -30.15 27.83 -21.84
N TYR A 863 -29.86 26.65 -21.30
CA TYR A 863 -29.28 25.53 -22.02
C TYR A 863 -30.34 24.73 -22.79
N VAL A 864 -29.90 23.90 -23.73
CA VAL A 864 -30.73 22.85 -24.35
C VAL A 864 -30.28 21.47 -23.85
N LYS A 865 -31.22 20.58 -23.52
CA LYS A 865 -30.97 19.16 -23.22
C LYS A 865 -32.17 18.31 -23.64
N ASN A 866 -31.94 17.26 -24.42
CA ASN A 866 -32.97 16.45 -25.07
C ASN A 866 -34.02 17.32 -25.81
N GLY A 867 -33.55 18.37 -26.50
CA GLY A 867 -34.40 19.37 -27.17
C GLY A 867 -35.23 20.31 -26.28
N LYS A 868 -35.28 20.10 -24.95
CA LYS A 868 -35.94 20.99 -23.98
C LYS A 868 -35.00 22.11 -23.52
N VAL A 869 -35.56 23.19 -22.99
CA VAL A 869 -34.78 24.26 -22.34
C VAL A 869 -34.64 23.94 -20.85
N GLU A 870 -33.41 23.96 -20.34
CA GLU A 870 -33.12 23.94 -18.90
C GLU A 870 -32.46 25.26 -18.49
N ILE A 871 -32.80 25.75 -17.30
CA ILE A 871 -32.22 26.97 -16.73
C ILE A 871 -31.20 26.58 -15.65
N ARG A 872 -30.08 27.31 -15.60
CA ARG A 872 -29.12 27.32 -14.50
C ARG A 872 -28.79 28.77 -14.13
N GLU A 873 -28.56 29.03 -12.85
CA GLU A 873 -28.38 30.37 -12.30
C GLU A 873 -27.34 30.32 -11.18
N HIS A 874 -26.29 31.13 -11.28
CA HIS A 874 -25.16 31.16 -10.36
C HIS A 874 -24.86 32.60 -9.94
N GLY A 875 -24.42 32.79 -8.69
CA GLY A 875 -24.19 34.13 -8.11
C GLY A 875 -25.48 34.84 -7.66
N THR A 876 -25.40 36.15 -7.43
CA THR A 876 -26.50 36.97 -6.87
C THR A 876 -26.97 38.03 -7.89
N PRO A 877 -28.24 38.00 -8.36
CA PRO A 877 -28.72 38.89 -9.43
C PRO A 877 -28.79 40.35 -8.98
N ARG A 878 -27.70 41.10 -9.20
CA ARG A 878 -27.48 42.44 -8.65
C ARG A 878 -26.68 43.33 -9.62
N GLY A 879 -27.11 44.56 -9.84
CA GLY A 879 -26.50 45.46 -10.83
C GLY A 879 -27.24 45.44 -12.17
N ASP A 880 -26.53 45.72 -13.27
CA ASP A 880 -27.08 45.69 -14.62
C ASP A 880 -27.22 44.24 -15.11
N LEU A 881 -28.45 43.72 -15.22
CA LEU A 881 -28.72 42.48 -15.94
C LEU A 881 -28.91 42.76 -17.42
N LYS A 882 -28.15 42.07 -18.28
CA LYS A 882 -28.23 42.18 -19.75
C LYS A 882 -28.24 40.78 -20.38
N GLU A 883 -29.04 40.61 -21.43
CA GLU A 883 -29.23 39.31 -22.11
C GLU A 883 -28.41 39.22 -23.41
N PHE A 884 -27.96 38.01 -23.74
CA PHE A 884 -27.41 37.61 -25.03
C PHE A 884 -28.11 36.36 -25.54
N ALA A 885 -28.85 36.49 -26.63
CA ALA A 885 -29.57 35.38 -27.27
C ALA A 885 -28.76 34.78 -28.44
N VAL A 886 -28.89 33.47 -28.63
CA VAL A 886 -28.15 32.67 -29.62
C VAL A 886 -29.17 32.00 -30.56
N ASP A 887 -28.94 32.05 -31.88
CA ASP A 887 -29.78 31.42 -32.93
C ASP A 887 -29.60 29.89 -32.98
N TYR A 888 -29.71 29.22 -31.83
CA TYR A 888 -29.53 27.78 -31.67
C TYR A 888 -30.67 27.01 -32.38
N PRO A 889 -30.38 25.95 -33.16
CA PRO A 889 -29.09 25.27 -33.32
C PRO A 889 -28.22 25.77 -34.49
N LYS A 890 -28.64 26.79 -35.24
CA LYS A 890 -27.89 27.34 -36.40
C LYS A 890 -26.63 28.10 -35.98
N GLU A 891 -26.56 28.47 -34.71
CA GLU A 891 -25.48 29.23 -34.10
C GLU A 891 -25.22 28.68 -32.70
N ASN A 892 -23.96 28.64 -32.33
CA ASN A 892 -23.50 28.16 -31.03
C ASN A 892 -22.43 29.11 -30.49
N ILE A 893 -22.27 29.21 -29.18
CA ILE A 893 -21.10 29.90 -28.59
C ILE A 893 -19.88 29.00 -28.77
N THR A 894 -18.75 29.53 -29.22
CA THR A 894 -17.49 28.81 -29.48
C THR A 894 -16.30 29.39 -28.70
N ALA A 895 -16.46 30.57 -28.08
CA ALA A 895 -15.56 31.06 -27.06
C ALA A 895 -16.27 31.87 -25.97
N VAL A 896 -15.69 31.84 -24.78
CA VAL A 896 -16.06 32.61 -23.58
C VAL A 896 -14.83 33.38 -23.17
N GLY A 897 -14.88 34.70 -23.13
CA GLY A 897 -13.78 35.51 -22.61
C GLY A 897 -14.23 36.52 -21.57
N GLY A 898 -13.29 37.30 -21.06
CA GLY A 898 -13.56 38.29 -20.01
C GLY A 898 -12.29 38.75 -19.32
N SER A 899 -12.44 39.25 -18.09
CA SER A 899 -11.29 39.54 -17.21
C SER A 899 -11.62 39.31 -15.74
N TYR A 900 -10.61 39.09 -14.91
CA TYR A 900 -10.70 38.89 -13.47
C TYR A 900 -9.68 39.73 -12.69
N LYS A 901 -9.95 40.04 -11.42
CA LYS A 901 -9.08 40.89 -10.60
C LYS A 901 -9.20 40.62 -9.10
N HIS A 902 -8.09 40.65 -8.38
CA HIS A 902 -8.10 40.71 -6.90
C HIS A 902 -8.68 42.05 -6.41
N ILE A 903 -9.63 41.96 -5.49
CA ILE A 903 -10.30 43.09 -4.87
C ILE A 903 -9.91 43.14 -3.40
N PHE A 904 -8.89 43.93 -3.07
CA PHE A 904 -8.28 44.04 -1.74
C PHE A 904 -9.29 44.18 -0.57
N ASN A 905 -10.41 44.90 -0.77
CA ASN A 905 -11.44 45.08 0.27
C ASN A 905 -12.22 43.80 0.63
N TYR A 906 -12.19 42.78 -0.21
CA TYR A 906 -12.83 41.46 0.02
C TYR A 906 -11.79 40.32 0.07
N ASP A 907 -10.52 40.65 -0.18
CA ASP A 907 -9.38 39.75 -0.31
C ASP A 907 -9.67 38.50 -1.18
N THR A 908 -10.32 38.69 -2.32
CA THR A 908 -10.65 37.63 -3.29
C THR A 908 -10.45 38.14 -4.70
N THR A 909 -10.19 37.23 -5.63
CA THR A 909 -10.23 37.51 -7.07
C THR A 909 -11.66 37.31 -7.57
N LEU A 910 -12.23 38.34 -8.19
CA LEU A 910 -13.57 38.28 -8.79
C LEU A 910 -13.50 38.36 -10.31
N ILE A 911 -14.47 37.75 -10.98
CA ILE A 911 -14.71 38.02 -12.40
C ILE A 911 -15.18 39.46 -12.55
N LYS A 912 -14.47 40.23 -13.37
CA LYS A 912 -14.71 41.66 -13.62
C LYS A 912 -15.49 41.90 -14.89
N SER A 913 -15.30 41.07 -15.91
CA SER A 913 -16.11 41.11 -17.13
C SER A 913 -16.28 39.74 -17.80
N LEU A 914 -17.29 39.61 -18.65
CA LEU A 914 -17.52 38.48 -19.56
C LEU A 914 -17.93 38.93 -20.96
N TYR A 915 -17.63 38.12 -21.98
CA TYR A 915 -18.17 38.19 -23.34
C TYR A 915 -18.23 36.80 -23.97
N PHE A 916 -19.04 36.64 -25.02
CA PHE A 916 -19.27 35.36 -25.69
C PHE A 916 -19.14 35.52 -27.21
N THR A 917 -18.38 34.65 -27.87
CA THR A 917 -18.20 34.65 -29.33
C THR A 917 -18.84 33.41 -29.95
N THR A 918 -19.53 33.57 -31.09
CA THR A 918 -20.30 32.51 -31.75
C THR A 918 -19.61 31.86 -32.94
N SER A 919 -20.15 30.72 -33.36
CA SER A 919 -19.77 29.98 -34.58
C SER A 919 -20.00 30.74 -35.88
N LYS A 920 -20.70 31.88 -35.87
CA LYS A 920 -20.81 32.82 -37.01
C LYS A 920 -19.82 33.99 -36.92
N GLY A 921 -18.97 34.03 -35.89
CA GLY A 921 -18.01 35.11 -35.63
C GLY A 921 -18.62 36.36 -34.97
N PHE A 922 -19.83 36.28 -34.42
CA PHE A 922 -20.42 37.38 -33.65
C PHE A 922 -19.93 37.34 -32.20
N THR A 923 -19.43 38.46 -31.67
CA THR A 923 -19.07 38.60 -30.25
C THR A 923 -20.09 39.49 -29.55
N SER A 924 -20.57 39.05 -28.39
CA SER A 924 -21.52 39.80 -27.56
C SER A 924 -20.95 41.16 -27.12
N PRO A 925 -21.81 42.13 -26.76
CA PRO A 925 -21.41 43.21 -25.88
C PRO A 925 -20.74 42.66 -24.63
N MET A 926 -19.83 43.43 -24.04
CA MET A 926 -19.15 43.01 -22.81
C MET A 926 -20.03 43.29 -21.59
N PHE A 927 -20.09 42.33 -20.68
CA PHE A 927 -20.83 42.40 -19.43
C PHE A 927 -19.85 42.69 -18.30
N GLY A 928 -20.03 43.77 -17.54
CA GLY A 928 -19.09 44.21 -16.50
C GLY A 928 -18.02 45.19 -17.01
N GLU A 929 -16.89 45.28 -16.31
CA GLU A 929 -15.81 46.24 -16.57
C GLU A 929 -14.50 45.54 -16.92
N ASN A 930 -13.87 45.90 -18.04
CA ASN A 930 -12.58 45.32 -18.43
C ASN A 930 -11.39 46.05 -17.77
N ASN A 931 -11.10 45.73 -16.52
CA ASN A 931 -10.00 46.38 -15.78
C ASN A 931 -9.18 45.42 -14.88
N GLY A 932 -9.16 44.13 -15.23
CA GLY A 932 -8.35 43.08 -14.62
C GLY A 932 -7.44 42.35 -15.63
N THR A 933 -7.01 41.14 -15.28
CA THR A 933 -6.30 40.21 -16.20
C THR A 933 -7.30 39.59 -17.16
N GLU A 934 -7.07 39.68 -18.47
CA GLU A 934 -7.94 39.11 -19.50
C GLU A 934 -7.79 37.60 -19.67
N PHE A 935 -8.85 36.94 -20.15
CA PHE A 935 -8.85 35.52 -20.54
C PHE A 935 -9.79 35.25 -21.73
N GLU A 936 -9.50 34.18 -22.48
CA GLU A 936 -10.44 33.54 -23.42
C GLU A 936 -10.33 32.01 -23.27
N PHE A 937 -11.47 31.35 -23.07
CA PHE A 937 -11.66 29.92 -23.25
C PHE A 937 -12.30 29.68 -24.61
N LYS A 938 -11.69 28.84 -25.44
CA LYS A 938 -12.10 28.61 -26.82
C LYS A 938 -12.20 27.12 -27.11
N GLY A 939 -13.27 26.72 -27.80
CA GLY A 939 -13.42 25.37 -28.33
C GLY A 939 -12.40 25.11 -29.43
N GLU A 940 -11.75 23.96 -29.41
CA GLU A 940 -10.78 23.58 -30.43
C GLU A 940 -11.54 23.30 -31.74
N ASN A 941 -10.97 23.67 -32.90
CA ASN A 941 -11.62 23.52 -34.21
C ASN A 941 -13.05 24.12 -34.36
N GLY A 942 -13.51 24.96 -33.42
CA GLY A 942 -14.86 25.53 -33.42
C GLY A 942 -15.92 24.73 -32.65
N GLU A 943 -15.51 23.85 -31.73
CA GLU A 943 -16.41 23.17 -30.79
C GLU A 943 -17.38 24.17 -30.08
N LYS A 944 -18.61 23.72 -29.85
CA LYS A 944 -19.66 24.51 -29.20
C LYS A 944 -19.61 24.40 -27.66
N LEU A 945 -19.94 25.50 -26.98
CA LEU A 945 -20.11 25.58 -25.54
C LEU A 945 -21.32 24.72 -25.08
N ILE A 946 -21.08 23.83 -24.13
CA ILE A 946 -22.05 22.88 -23.56
C ILE A 946 -22.12 22.93 -22.02
N GLY A 947 -21.46 23.90 -21.40
CA GLY A 947 -21.43 24.03 -19.94
C GLY A 947 -20.51 25.12 -19.42
N PHE A 948 -20.72 25.51 -18.17
CA PHE A 948 -19.88 26.39 -17.37
C PHE A 948 -19.53 25.72 -16.04
N HIS A 949 -18.40 26.04 -15.43
CA HIS A 949 -18.06 25.68 -14.06
C HIS A 949 -17.34 26.84 -13.38
N GLY A 950 -17.23 26.83 -12.06
CA GLY A 950 -16.58 27.93 -11.35
C GLY A 950 -16.98 28.01 -9.88
N ARG A 951 -16.88 29.22 -9.32
CA ARG A 951 -17.33 29.52 -7.96
C ARG A 951 -18.19 30.79 -7.94
N GLY A 952 -19.28 30.76 -7.18
CA GLY A 952 -20.25 31.85 -7.14
C GLY A 952 -21.00 31.97 -5.81
N GLY A 953 -21.39 33.19 -5.47
CA GLY A 953 -22.10 33.54 -4.25
C GLY A 953 -22.61 34.97 -4.30
N ASN A 954 -22.00 35.88 -3.53
CA ASN A 954 -22.28 37.32 -3.60
C ASN A 954 -21.83 37.96 -4.94
N ALA A 955 -20.91 37.30 -5.64
CA ALA A 955 -20.47 37.60 -6.99
C ALA A 955 -20.14 36.28 -7.74
N ILE A 956 -19.62 36.36 -8.96
CA ILE A 956 -18.89 35.24 -9.59
C ILE A 956 -17.40 35.42 -9.25
N ASP A 957 -16.90 34.57 -8.37
CA ASP A 957 -15.50 34.55 -7.95
C ASP A 957 -14.63 33.91 -9.05
N ALA A 958 -15.06 32.78 -9.62
CA ALA A 958 -14.34 32.08 -10.69
C ALA A 958 -15.25 31.52 -11.78
N ILE A 959 -14.73 31.39 -13.00
CA ILE A 959 -15.44 30.89 -14.18
C ILE A 959 -14.56 30.04 -15.10
N GLY A 960 -15.15 29.01 -15.70
CA GLY A 960 -14.59 28.04 -16.63
C GLY A 960 -15.68 27.51 -17.56
N ALA A 961 -15.29 26.85 -18.65
CA ALA A 961 -16.20 26.43 -19.73
C ALA A 961 -15.99 24.96 -20.13
N TYR A 962 -16.99 24.38 -20.82
CA TYR A 962 -16.92 23.06 -21.47
C TYR A 962 -17.33 23.15 -22.94
N PHE A 963 -16.57 22.50 -23.82
CA PHE A 963 -16.81 22.47 -25.26
C PHE A 963 -17.06 21.04 -25.78
N ASP A 964 -17.97 20.88 -26.74
CA ASP A 964 -18.37 19.56 -27.29
C ASP A 964 -17.36 19.01 -28.31
N THR A 965 -16.39 18.23 -27.81
CA THR A 965 -15.38 17.51 -28.60
C THR A 965 -15.93 16.39 -29.51
N GLY A 966 -17.25 16.21 -29.61
CA GLY A 966 -17.89 15.15 -30.39
C GLY A 966 -17.91 13.77 -29.72
N SER A 967 -17.37 13.66 -28.51
CA SER A 967 -17.27 12.41 -27.72
C SER A 967 -18.63 11.96 -27.16
N LYS A 968 -19.48 11.37 -28.00
CA LYS A 968 -20.78 10.82 -27.55
C LYS A 968 -20.59 9.60 -26.62
N PRO A 969 -21.35 9.50 -25.50
CA PRO A 969 -21.39 8.29 -24.70
C PRO A 969 -22.04 7.14 -25.47
N VAL A 970 -21.53 5.92 -25.29
CA VAL A 970 -21.99 4.73 -26.02
C VAL A 970 -23.34 4.24 -25.50
N GLY A 971 -24.35 4.27 -26.36
CA GLY A 971 -25.60 3.52 -26.22
C GLY A 971 -25.62 2.29 -27.13
N PRO A 972 -26.51 1.30 -26.88
CA PRO A 972 -26.42 -0.02 -27.51
C PRO A 972 -26.91 -0.08 -28.97
N ASP A 973 -26.30 -1.01 -29.71
CA ASP A 973 -26.67 -1.56 -31.03
C ASP A 973 -27.09 -0.61 -32.16
N SER A 974 -26.09 -0.28 -32.99
CA SER A 974 -26.20 -0.55 -34.44
C SER A 974 -24.87 -1.12 -34.94
N GLY A 975 -24.83 -2.42 -35.25
CA GLY A 975 -23.59 -3.08 -35.62
C GLY A 975 -23.10 -2.74 -37.04
N ASP A 976 -21.82 -2.36 -37.16
CA ASP A 976 -21.04 -2.52 -38.38
C ASP A 976 -19.61 -2.97 -38.03
N SER A 977 -19.02 -3.78 -38.89
CA SER A 977 -17.75 -4.45 -38.64
C SER A 977 -16.55 -3.59 -39.06
N SER A 978 -15.90 -2.96 -38.08
CA SER A 978 -14.55 -2.42 -38.27
C SER A 978 -13.61 -2.89 -37.16
N LYS A 979 -12.36 -3.21 -37.54
CA LYS A 979 -11.34 -3.70 -36.60
C LYS A 979 -10.88 -2.54 -35.71
N SER A 980 -10.81 -2.76 -34.40
CA SER A 980 -10.27 -1.79 -33.44
C SER A 980 -8.84 -1.39 -33.83
N ARG A 981 -8.66 -0.15 -34.29
CA ARG A 981 -7.32 0.42 -34.54
C ARG A 981 -6.60 0.69 -33.21
N PRO A 982 -5.25 0.61 -33.19
CA PRO A 982 -4.47 0.78 -31.97
C PRO A 982 -4.52 2.24 -31.47
N SER A 983 -4.29 2.44 -30.18
CA SER A 983 -4.37 3.76 -29.53
C SER A 983 -3.24 4.71 -29.95
N ILE A 984 -3.56 5.63 -30.85
CA ILE A 984 -2.66 6.68 -31.34
C ILE A 984 -2.55 7.79 -30.29
N GLN A 985 -1.32 8.19 -29.97
CA GLN A 985 -0.99 9.31 -29.07
C GLN A 985 -0.38 10.44 -29.89
N LYS A 986 -0.90 11.67 -29.75
CA LYS A 986 -0.27 12.88 -30.27
C LYS A 986 0.75 13.40 -29.25
N LEU A 987 1.92 13.84 -29.72
CA LEU A 987 2.91 14.60 -28.95
C LEU A 987 3.04 15.99 -29.58
N ASP A 988 2.99 17.04 -28.78
CA ASP A 988 2.96 18.43 -29.25
C ASP A 988 4.21 18.84 -30.04
N ALA A 989 4.03 19.84 -30.90
CA ALA A 989 5.10 20.32 -31.77
C ALA A 989 6.12 21.18 -31.02
N GLN A 990 7.39 20.81 -31.16
CA GLN A 990 8.52 21.49 -30.54
C GLN A 990 9.21 22.40 -31.58
N GLY A 991 9.56 23.63 -31.17
CA GLY A 991 10.10 24.68 -32.05
C GLY A 991 9.44 26.04 -31.80
N SER A 992 9.52 26.96 -32.76
CA SER A 992 8.89 28.28 -32.66
C SER A 992 7.40 28.28 -33.00
N LYS A 993 6.67 29.22 -32.39
CA LYS A 993 5.26 29.55 -32.71
C LYS A 993 5.10 30.32 -34.05
N GLY A 994 6.08 30.22 -34.94
CA GLY A 994 6.04 30.79 -36.29
C GLY A 994 5.54 29.79 -37.33
N GLY A 995 5.41 30.22 -38.58
CA GLY A 995 4.96 29.37 -39.68
C GLY A 995 3.44 29.17 -39.75
N ASN A 996 2.99 28.65 -40.89
CA ASN A 996 1.62 28.15 -41.04
C ASN A 996 1.53 26.76 -40.37
N PRO A 997 0.53 26.49 -39.53
CA PRO A 997 0.35 25.18 -38.92
C PRO A 997 -0.12 24.15 -39.95
N TRP A 998 0.34 22.90 -39.79
CA TRP A 998 -0.02 21.76 -40.63
C TRP A 998 -0.13 20.48 -39.79
N ASP A 999 -1.02 19.58 -40.19
CA ASP A 999 -1.26 18.31 -39.49
C ASP A 999 -1.64 17.25 -40.53
N GLU A 1000 -0.82 16.20 -40.65
CA GLU A 1000 -1.07 15.11 -41.60
C GLU A 1000 -1.87 13.95 -40.97
N GLY A 1001 -2.08 13.99 -39.66
CA GLY A 1001 -2.81 13.02 -38.88
C GLY A 1001 -2.03 11.73 -38.56
N GLY A 1002 -2.39 11.11 -37.43
CA GLY A 1002 -1.83 9.83 -37.01
C GLY A 1002 -2.46 8.58 -37.63
N ASP A 1003 -3.49 8.73 -38.49
CA ASP A 1003 -4.22 7.60 -39.08
C ASP A 1003 -3.48 6.97 -40.28
N HIS A 1004 -2.23 6.57 -40.05
CA HIS A 1004 -1.37 5.85 -40.98
C HIS A 1004 -0.79 4.63 -40.27
N ASP A 1005 -0.41 3.58 -41.01
CA ASP A 1005 0.16 2.36 -40.44
C ASP A 1005 1.65 2.57 -40.05
N ALA A 1006 2.32 3.47 -40.78
CA ALA A 1006 3.78 3.63 -40.79
C ALA A 1006 4.26 4.86 -41.58
N VAL A 1007 5.45 5.37 -41.25
CA VAL A 1007 6.23 6.32 -42.09
C VAL A 1007 7.21 5.53 -42.96
N THR A 1008 7.06 5.58 -44.28
CA THR A 1008 7.85 4.79 -45.26
C THR A 1008 9.04 5.54 -45.85
N LYS A 1009 8.94 6.85 -46.08
CA LYS A 1009 10.06 7.68 -46.55
C LYS A 1009 10.04 9.06 -45.91
N ILE A 1010 11.22 9.68 -45.81
CA ILE A 1010 11.39 11.06 -45.34
C ILE A 1010 12.27 11.79 -46.35
N HIS A 1011 11.75 12.87 -46.94
CA HIS A 1011 12.44 13.71 -47.91
C HIS A 1011 12.82 15.02 -47.23
N ILE A 1012 14.09 15.39 -47.29
CA ILE A 1012 14.64 16.54 -46.55
C ILE A 1012 15.41 17.43 -47.52
N ALA A 1013 14.98 18.67 -47.69
CA ALA A 1013 15.72 19.68 -48.46
C ALA A 1013 16.61 20.52 -47.52
N VAL A 1014 17.92 20.47 -47.75
CA VAL A 1014 18.92 21.28 -47.03
C VAL A 1014 19.60 22.20 -48.03
N GLY A 1015 19.75 23.47 -47.64
CA GLY A 1015 20.42 24.51 -48.44
C GLY A 1015 21.24 25.43 -47.53
N ARG A 1016 20.77 26.64 -47.25
CA ARG A 1016 21.40 27.52 -46.22
C ARG A 1016 20.82 27.28 -44.81
N GLY A 1017 20.56 26.02 -44.49
CA GLY A 1017 19.78 25.57 -43.35
C GLY A 1017 18.74 24.54 -43.76
N PHE A 1018 17.80 24.25 -42.88
CA PHE A 1018 16.72 23.30 -43.10
C PHE A 1018 15.53 23.99 -43.79
N GLU A 1019 15.27 23.67 -45.06
CA GLU A 1019 14.36 24.46 -45.90
C GLU A 1019 13.00 23.81 -46.10
N GLN A 1020 12.93 22.48 -46.25
CA GLN A 1020 11.66 21.77 -46.49
C GLN A 1020 11.74 20.29 -46.04
N ILE A 1021 10.64 19.75 -45.52
CA ILE A 1021 10.46 18.31 -45.23
C ILE A 1021 9.17 17.77 -45.84
N ARG A 1022 9.17 16.49 -46.23
CA ARG A 1022 7.98 15.72 -46.62
C ARG A 1022 8.09 14.29 -46.11
N PHE A 1023 6.97 13.73 -45.68
CA PHE A 1023 6.87 12.32 -45.25
C PHE A 1023 6.01 11.54 -46.24
N ASP A 1024 6.40 10.32 -46.60
CA ASP A 1024 5.54 9.37 -47.31
C ASP A 1024 5.11 8.26 -46.35
N TYR A 1025 3.83 7.91 -46.34
CA TYR A 1025 3.21 7.02 -45.35
C TYR A 1025 2.69 5.73 -45.97
N LEU A 1026 2.58 4.67 -45.17
CA LEU A 1026 1.75 3.50 -45.46
C LEU A 1026 0.37 3.69 -44.82
N LYS A 1027 -0.72 3.41 -45.54
CA LYS A 1027 -2.08 3.42 -45.00
C LYS A 1027 -2.92 2.32 -45.63
N ASN A 1028 -3.48 1.44 -44.81
CA ASN A 1028 -4.16 0.21 -45.23
C ASN A 1028 -3.30 -0.61 -46.23
N GLY A 1029 -1.98 -0.60 -46.06
CA GLY A 1029 -1.03 -1.26 -46.98
C GLY A 1029 -0.75 -0.54 -48.30
N GLN A 1030 -1.28 0.66 -48.55
CA GLN A 1030 -0.96 1.49 -49.73
C GLN A 1030 -0.02 2.64 -49.36
N THR A 1031 0.96 2.94 -50.22
CA THR A 1031 1.85 4.10 -50.07
C THR A 1031 1.16 5.39 -50.49
N LYS A 1032 1.23 6.42 -49.64
CA LYS A 1032 0.66 7.76 -49.83
C LYS A 1032 1.74 8.81 -49.61
N GLU A 1033 2.03 9.64 -50.61
CA GLU A 1033 2.90 10.81 -50.46
C GLU A 1033 2.22 11.89 -49.60
N GLY A 1034 2.96 12.49 -48.66
CA GLY A 1034 2.51 13.63 -47.85
C GLY A 1034 2.70 14.97 -48.55
N ALA A 1035 2.35 16.04 -47.83
CA ALA A 1035 2.63 17.41 -48.27
C ALA A 1035 4.07 17.81 -47.95
N ALA A 1036 4.61 18.78 -48.68
CA ALA A 1036 5.94 19.32 -48.45
C ALA A 1036 5.85 20.62 -47.65
N HIS A 1037 6.43 20.63 -46.46
CA HIS A 1037 6.32 21.69 -45.45
C HIS A 1037 7.62 22.49 -45.40
N GLY A 1038 7.55 23.80 -45.62
CA GLY A 1038 8.70 24.66 -45.91
C GLY A 1038 8.91 24.88 -47.41
N VAL A 1039 9.84 25.75 -47.80
CA VAL A 1039 10.06 26.14 -49.22
C VAL A 1039 11.47 25.79 -49.67
N LYS A 1040 11.60 24.72 -50.46
CA LYS A 1040 12.86 24.31 -51.07
C LYS A 1040 13.48 25.43 -51.93
N GLY A 1041 14.72 25.80 -51.62
CA GLY A 1041 15.52 26.74 -52.40
C GLY A 1041 15.96 26.19 -53.76
N ALA A 1042 16.17 27.10 -54.72
CA ALA A 1042 16.49 26.78 -56.12
C ALA A 1042 17.87 26.12 -56.36
N ARG A 1043 18.67 25.88 -55.30
CA ARG A 1043 19.97 25.18 -55.35
C ARG A 1043 20.07 24.01 -54.38
N SER A 1044 18.99 23.67 -53.69
CA SER A 1044 19.02 22.81 -52.51
C SER A 1044 18.85 21.33 -52.88
N SER A 1045 19.67 20.46 -52.30
CA SER A 1045 19.59 19.01 -52.51
C SER A 1045 18.51 18.39 -51.64
N ILE A 1046 17.82 17.37 -52.15
CA ILE A 1046 16.90 16.55 -51.36
C ILE A 1046 17.62 15.26 -50.97
N SER A 1047 17.78 15.03 -49.67
CA SER A 1047 18.13 13.73 -49.10
C SER A 1047 16.85 12.91 -48.90
N THR A 1048 16.91 11.60 -49.13
CA THR A 1048 15.77 10.68 -48.89
C THR A 1048 16.19 9.58 -47.92
N ILE A 1049 15.46 9.45 -46.82
CA ILE A 1049 15.57 8.32 -45.89
C ILE A 1049 14.47 7.33 -46.24
N GLU A 1050 14.82 6.10 -46.60
CA GLU A 1050 13.86 5.01 -46.79
C GLU A 1050 13.79 4.11 -45.55
N ILE A 1051 12.57 3.73 -45.17
CA ILE A 1051 12.25 2.98 -43.95
C ILE A 1051 11.56 1.67 -44.38
N ASN A 1052 12.25 0.54 -44.15
CA ASN A 1052 11.91 -0.76 -44.72
C ASN A 1052 10.82 -1.52 -43.92
N HIS A 1053 9.58 -1.08 -44.04
CA HIS A 1053 8.43 -1.72 -43.38
C HIS A 1053 8.19 -3.17 -43.84
N PRO A 1054 7.68 -4.05 -42.95
CA PRO A 1054 7.33 -3.80 -41.55
C PRO A 1054 8.51 -3.88 -40.58
N ASN A 1055 9.66 -4.39 -41.02
CA ASN A 1055 10.79 -4.76 -40.15
C ASN A 1055 11.53 -3.54 -39.59
N GLU A 1056 11.55 -2.44 -40.34
CA GLU A 1056 12.09 -1.15 -39.92
C GLU A 1056 10.97 -0.13 -39.74
N TYR A 1057 10.97 0.59 -38.62
CA TYR A 1057 10.02 1.65 -38.29
C TYR A 1057 10.69 2.76 -37.46
N LEU A 1058 10.18 3.99 -37.59
CA LEU A 1058 10.70 5.15 -36.89
C LEU A 1058 10.33 5.11 -35.39
N LEU A 1059 11.31 5.28 -34.52
CA LEU A 1059 11.16 5.33 -33.06
C LEU A 1059 11.14 6.77 -32.55
N SER A 1060 12.13 7.57 -32.94
CA SER A 1060 12.24 8.96 -32.49
C SER A 1060 12.90 9.90 -33.49
N VAL A 1061 12.72 11.19 -33.23
CA VAL A 1061 13.33 12.30 -33.99
C VAL A 1061 14.05 13.21 -33.01
N LYS A 1062 15.28 13.58 -33.35
CA LYS A 1062 16.11 14.53 -32.60
C LYS A 1062 16.48 15.70 -33.49
N GLY A 1063 16.66 16.88 -32.94
CA GLY A 1063 17.10 18.06 -33.69
C GLY A 1063 17.33 19.24 -32.76
N TRP A 1064 17.54 20.42 -33.33
CA TRP A 1064 17.60 21.67 -32.55
C TRP A 1064 17.18 22.88 -33.38
N SER A 1065 16.72 23.92 -32.67
CA SER A 1065 16.55 25.25 -33.23
C SER A 1065 17.78 26.12 -33.01
N ASP A 1066 17.98 27.09 -33.90
CA ASP A 1066 18.91 28.20 -33.67
C ASP A 1066 18.35 29.25 -32.68
N SER A 1067 19.10 30.33 -32.46
CA SER A 1067 18.68 31.51 -31.69
C SER A 1067 17.58 32.34 -32.37
N SER A 1068 17.29 32.08 -33.66
CA SER A 1068 16.08 32.57 -34.33
C SER A 1068 14.87 31.65 -34.11
N ASN A 1069 15.03 30.59 -33.31
CA ASN A 1069 14.05 29.55 -33.02
C ASN A 1069 13.51 28.82 -34.29
N LYS A 1070 14.30 28.76 -35.36
CA LYS A 1070 14.03 27.91 -36.53
C LYS A 1070 14.72 26.57 -36.38
N ILE A 1071 14.08 25.47 -36.77
CA ILE A 1071 14.76 24.17 -36.78
C ILE A 1071 15.89 24.24 -37.81
N VAL A 1072 17.15 24.14 -37.37
CA VAL A 1072 18.33 24.24 -38.26
C VAL A 1072 18.98 22.91 -38.56
N GLY A 1073 18.55 21.84 -37.88
CA GLY A 1073 18.78 20.49 -38.34
C GLY A 1073 18.02 19.41 -37.56
N ILE A 1074 18.16 18.18 -38.04
CA ILE A 1074 17.39 17.03 -37.57
C ILE A 1074 18.12 15.69 -37.81
N GLN A 1075 17.77 14.67 -37.03
CA GLN A 1075 18.21 13.28 -37.17
C GLN A 1075 17.05 12.34 -36.83
N PHE A 1076 16.93 11.26 -37.60
CA PHE A 1076 15.86 10.27 -37.48
C PHE A 1076 16.41 8.93 -36.97
N ILE A 1077 15.72 8.33 -35.99
CA ILE A 1077 16.14 7.08 -35.34
C ILE A 1077 15.07 6.03 -35.57
N THR A 1078 15.42 4.95 -36.27
CA THR A 1078 14.57 3.77 -36.43
C THR A 1078 15.01 2.67 -35.46
N ASN A 1079 14.24 1.59 -35.38
CA ASN A 1079 14.61 0.37 -34.65
C ASN A 1079 15.82 -0.40 -35.24
N THR A 1080 16.34 -0.03 -36.41
CA THR A 1080 17.50 -0.71 -37.03
C THR A 1080 18.69 0.20 -37.35
N LYS A 1081 18.46 1.50 -37.56
CA LYS A 1081 19.52 2.49 -37.89
C LYS A 1081 19.17 3.91 -37.41
N THR A 1082 20.22 4.69 -37.16
CA THR A 1082 20.16 6.15 -37.02
C THR A 1082 20.56 6.79 -38.35
N SER A 1083 19.89 7.85 -38.77
CA SER A 1083 20.24 8.58 -40.00
C SER A 1083 21.51 9.43 -39.83
N ASP A 1084 22.06 9.88 -40.96
CA ASP A 1084 22.96 11.03 -40.96
C ASP A 1084 22.28 12.26 -40.35
N TYR A 1085 23.07 13.27 -39.99
CA TYR A 1085 22.56 14.55 -39.54
C TYR A 1085 22.21 15.46 -40.74
N TYR A 1086 21.01 16.04 -40.75
CA TYR A 1086 20.55 16.90 -41.85
C TYR A 1086 20.31 18.32 -41.36
N GLY A 1087 21.23 19.23 -41.67
CA GLY A 1087 21.18 20.64 -41.28
C GLY A 1087 22.56 21.19 -40.94
N PHE A 1088 22.61 22.24 -40.11
CA PHE A 1088 23.85 22.73 -39.49
C PHE A 1088 24.15 21.98 -38.18
N GLU A 1089 25.41 21.60 -37.96
CA GLU A 1089 25.88 21.01 -36.71
C GLU A 1089 25.75 21.97 -35.51
N LYS A 1090 25.64 21.43 -34.29
CA LYS A 1090 25.43 22.23 -33.07
C LYS A 1090 26.76 22.83 -32.60
N THR A 1091 27.02 24.08 -32.96
CA THR A 1091 28.28 24.76 -32.56
C THR A 1091 28.39 24.88 -31.04
N PRO A 1092 29.48 24.40 -30.40
CA PRO A 1092 29.62 24.48 -28.95
C PRO A 1092 29.68 25.93 -28.45
N GLY A 1093 28.60 26.39 -27.80
CA GLY A 1093 28.49 27.73 -27.21
C GLY A 1093 27.37 28.60 -27.78
N GLU A 1094 26.62 28.15 -28.80
CA GLU A 1094 25.44 28.87 -29.30
C GLU A 1094 24.17 28.52 -28.49
N GLU A 1095 23.29 29.50 -28.29
CA GLU A 1095 21.96 29.28 -27.70
C GLU A 1095 21.06 28.55 -28.71
N ALA A 1096 20.84 27.25 -28.47
CA ALA A 1096 20.08 26.37 -29.35
C ALA A 1096 19.20 25.40 -28.54
N THR A 1097 17.89 25.42 -28.82
CA THR A 1097 16.88 24.60 -28.12
C THR A 1097 16.82 23.21 -28.73
N ASP A 1098 17.06 22.17 -27.92
CA ASP A 1098 16.98 20.78 -28.38
C ASP A 1098 15.52 20.31 -28.54
N ILE A 1099 15.31 19.48 -29.56
CA ILE A 1099 14.03 18.87 -29.94
C ILE A 1099 14.15 17.35 -29.79
N LEU A 1100 13.19 16.74 -29.10
CA LEU A 1100 13.09 15.29 -28.91
C LEU A 1100 11.63 14.85 -29.04
N LEU A 1101 11.32 14.15 -30.13
CA LEU A 1101 10.04 13.47 -30.34
C LEU A 1101 10.26 11.96 -30.12
N GLU A 1102 9.99 11.49 -28.90
CA GLU A 1102 10.17 10.09 -28.50
C GLU A 1102 9.08 9.69 -27.49
N VAL A 1103 8.50 8.49 -27.66
CA VAL A 1103 7.58 7.88 -26.69
C VAL A 1103 7.95 6.42 -26.52
N LYS A 1104 8.17 6.01 -25.27
CA LYS A 1104 8.59 4.65 -24.93
C LYS A 1104 7.61 3.60 -25.47
N ASP A 1105 8.16 2.49 -25.98
CA ASP A 1105 7.42 1.30 -26.46
C ASP A 1105 6.45 1.58 -27.64
N LYS A 1106 6.63 2.69 -28.36
CA LYS A 1106 5.82 3.10 -29.52
C LYS A 1106 6.68 3.45 -30.75
N LYS A 1107 6.06 3.41 -31.93
CA LYS A 1107 6.61 3.88 -33.22
C LYS A 1107 5.90 5.15 -33.69
N ILE A 1108 6.60 6.00 -34.44
CA ILE A 1108 6.00 7.16 -35.10
C ILE A 1108 5.25 6.72 -36.37
N VAL A 1109 4.03 7.24 -36.54
CA VAL A 1109 3.13 6.95 -37.67
C VAL A 1109 2.66 8.19 -38.42
N GLY A 1110 2.74 9.38 -37.82
CA GLY A 1110 2.26 10.64 -38.41
C GLY A 1110 3.04 11.84 -37.89
N PHE A 1111 2.97 12.98 -38.60
CA PHE A 1111 3.56 14.24 -38.17
C PHE A 1111 2.57 15.42 -38.24
N HIS A 1112 2.87 16.45 -37.45
CA HIS A 1112 2.23 17.77 -37.47
C HIS A 1112 3.28 18.82 -37.08
N GLY A 1113 2.98 20.12 -37.24
CA GLY A 1113 3.93 21.18 -36.89
C GLY A 1113 3.56 22.52 -37.50
N SER A 1114 4.57 23.35 -37.77
CA SER A 1114 4.39 24.61 -38.49
C SER A 1114 5.59 24.93 -39.39
N ALA A 1115 5.31 25.55 -40.54
CA ALA A 1115 6.33 25.93 -41.52
C ALA A 1115 5.96 27.20 -42.30
N ASP A 1116 6.96 28.05 -42.58
CA ASP A 1116 6.89 29.17 -43.52
C ASP A 1116 7.74 28.88 -44.77
N THR A 1117 8.74 29.72 -45.01
CA THR A 1117 9.90 29.44 -45.86
C THR A 1117 10.78 28.31 -45.33
N HIS A 1118 10.77 28.07 -44.01
CA HIS A 1118 11.55 27.04 -43.31
C HIS A 1118 10.64 26.24 -42.37
N LEU A 1119 11.15 25.16 -41.74
CA LEU A 1119 10.43 24.44 -40.68
C LEU A 1119 10.57 25.18 -39.33
N ASN A 1120 9.44 25.58 -38.75
CA ASN A 1120 9.39 26.34 -37.49
C ASN A 1120 9.22 25.42 -36.28
N SER A 1121 8.35 24.41 -36.38
CA SER A 1121 8.11 23.41 -35.34
C SER A 1121 7.75 22.04 -35.92
N LEU A 1122 8.01 20.97 -35.17
CA LEU A 1122 7.66 19.60 -35.52
C LEU A 1122 7.15 18.81 -34.31
N GLY A 1123 6.05 18.07 -34.48
CA GLY A 1123 5.46 17.15 -33.51
C GLY A 1123 5.02 15.85 -34.21
N ALA A 1124 4.73 14.81 -33.43
CA ALA A 1124 4.55 13.46 -33.97
C ALA A 1124 3.35 12.71 -33.36
N TYR A 1125 2.84 11.74 -34.12
CA TYR A 1125 1.84 10.76 -33.69
C TYR A 1125 2.50 9.40 -33.49
N PHE A 1126 2.21 8.77 -32.35
CA PHE A 1126 2.81 7.53 -31.89
C PHE A 1126 1.78 6.41 -31.76
N ALA A 1127 2.06 5.24 -32.33
CA ALA A 1127 1.25 4.03 -32.17
C ALA A 1127 2.08 2.91 -31.48
N PRO A 1128 1.44 2.01 -30.72
CA PRO A 1128 2.09 0.81 -30.18
C PRO A 1128 2.90 0.04 -31.22
N ILE A 1129 4.08 -0.45 -30.82
CA ILE A 1129 4.83 -1.42 -31.61
C ILE A 1129 4.04 -2.75 -31.57
N THR A 1130 3.66 -3.24 -32.74
CA THR A 1130 2.95 -4.50 -32.93
C THR A 1130 3.92 -5.50 -33.53
N ASN A 1131 4.09 -6.64 -32.85
CA ASN A 1131 4.85 -7.79 -33.33
C ASN A 1131 3.99 -8.65 -34.27
#